data_AF-A0A6M3IQ23-F1
#
_entry.id   AF-A0A6M3IQ23-F1
#
_cell.length_a   1.000
_cell.length_b   1.000
_cell.length_c   1.000
_cell.angle_alpha   90.00
_cell.angle_beta   90.00
_cell.angle_gamma   90.00
#
_symmetry.space_group_name_H-M   'P 1'
#
loop_
_entity.id
_entity.type
_entity.pdbx_description
1 polymer ?
#
loop_
_entity_poly.entity_id
_entity_poly.type
_entity_poly.pdbx_seq_one_letter_code
_entity_poly.pdbx_strand_id
1 'polypeptide(L)'
;MAVATYEVWADWFQFHEEGKELINVSITKALAATGNYIIGDVLSENESTGTAWTFSDAVKQNGCSGEITKAQAICETTSLAPRLTLYLFTTVPTSQLNDNAPNTALLHADLASYIGKIDFPPMEDLGGDSETIATPSTYGNLPLAFTCASGANDLYGILVTRDAITGESAGDDITINLTIEQTYLGEDLTGDVKSIHFNRGKSDELGKAEVGQLSLTLNNDSGNYSPSYSSGDYYGYLKPKRVVGIRAYDDDYNYQLFYGFIEEIIPHPHKTEQDAIITASDGIDYLSRHDMATALYKDVKTGIIHDYILTDANWLRLARLDDGQDTVPYWYGHGVKSRTAQEEIDDNEQGFSYVDGFGYFNFEDRHHRSIAEHQTSQATFDNTMSNIFYSLNPKNVYNIIRATVTPWELQSSTTLWTLEEIPSIPIGESKTWWADASINGESVFVDAWTTLVASTDYTANSQSDGGGSDMTSDIAVTLNKLAKTLKITLTNNGTSITYITLLQARGTYYDDKTKVTLKAEDTTSQDNYQKRTFKLDGKYMADTDKAQDYVNYAIGKYKNPRAEISMSIMNQDDTVLAQILGLEISDRITVVNDNLGLNSDYFVDYMGHDISMGGKLHTVTYRLADCINEDFWALGYSALASSTESGQTKLGY
;
A
#
# COMPACT_ATOMS: atom_id res chain seq x y z
N MET A 1 -8.52 -12.32 -32.49
CA MET A 1 -7.69 -12.26 -31.28
C MET A 1 -7.06 -10.90 -31.26
N ALA A 2 -7.54 -10.06 -30.36
CA ALA A 2 -6.95 -8.77 -30.04
C ALA A 2 -5.61 -9.00 -29.32
N VAL A 3 -4.66 -8.08 -29.45
CA VAL A 3 -3.34 -8.22 -28.82
C VAL A 3 -3.04 -6.94 -28.08
N ALA A 4 -2.84 -7.03 -26.76
CA ALA A 4 -2.32 -5.94 -25.97
C ALA A 4 -0.80 -5.84 -26.14
N THR A 5 -0.26 -4.64 -25.93
CA THR A 5 1.18 -4.51 -25.72
C THR A 5 1.45 -4.77 -24.24
N TYR A 6 2.17 -5.84 -23.94
CA TYR A 6 2.59 -6.13 -22.57
C TYR A 6 3.95 -5.50 -22.33
N GLU A 7 4.14 -4.93 -21.15
CA GLU A 7 5.44 -4.54 -20.65
C GLU A 7 5.76 -5.35 -19.41
N VAL A 8 6.89 -6.06 -19.47
CA VAL A 8 7.42 -6.79 -18.32
C VAL A 8 8.72 -6.13 -17.94
N TRP A 9 8.85 -5.80 -16.66
CA TRP A 9 10.02 -5.12 -16.16
C TRP A 9 10.51 -5.72 -14.86
N ALA A 10 11.80 -5.63 -14.59
CA ALA A 10 12.39 -6.01 -13.30
C ALA A 10 13.48 -5.02 -12.91
N ASP A 11 13.55 -4.64 -11.64
CA ASP A 11 14.65 -3.80 -11.14
C ASP A 11 15.80 -4.68 -10.63
N TRP A 12 16.81 -4.89 -11.46
CA TRP A 12 17.98 -5.69 -11.12
C TRP A 12 19.01 -4.91 -10.30
N PHE A 13 19.03 -3.58 -10.43
CA PHE A 13 20.13 -2.75 -9.93
C PHE A 13 19.89 -2.22 -8.51
N GLN A 14 18.64 -2.09 -8.05
CA GLN A 14 18.35 -1.62 -6.68
C GLN A 14 17.88 -2.73 -5.75
N PHE A 15 18.36 -2.69 -4.50
CA PHE A 15 17.82 -3.51 -3.41
C PHE A 15 16.62 -2.78 -2.84
N HIS A 16 15.56 -3.53 -2.53
CA HIS A 16 14.33 -3.16 -1.84
C HIS A 16 14.43 -1.87 -1.00
N GLU A 17 14.40 -0.76 -1.72
CA GLU A 17 14.08 0.58 -1.29
C GLU A 17 13.37 1.14 -2.52
N GLU A 18 12.08 0.86 -2.65
CA GLU A 18 11.18 1.79 -3.33
C GLU A 18 11.16 3.07 -2.50
N GLY A 19 12.27 3.80 -2.48
CA GLY A 19 12.12 5.23 -2.42
C GLY A 19 11.41 5.58 -3.72
N LYS A 20 10.18 6.08 -3.64
CA LYS A 20 9.80 7.16 -4.56
C LYS A 20 10.98 8.10 -4.57
N GLU A 21 11.79 8.04 -5.62
CA GLU A 21 13.02 8.80 -5.58
C GLU A 21 12.63 10.24 -5.80
N LEU A 22 12.77 11.03 -4.74
CA LEU A 22 12.52 12.45 -4.79
C LEU A 22 13.70 13.10 -5.50
N ILE A 23 13.53 13.34 -6.80
CA ILE A 23 14.46 14.15 -7.57
C ILE A 23 14.11 15.60 -7.29
N ASN A 24 15.08 16.36 -6.76
CA ASN A 24 14.94 17.80 -6.63
C ASN A 24 15.78 18.47 -7.71
N VAL A 25 15.11 19.10 -8.67
CA VAL A 25 15.77 19.92 -9.70
C VAL A 25 15.59 21.39 -9.36
N SER A 26 16.65 22.15 -9.55
CA SER A 26 16.69 23.58 -9.26
C SER A 26 17.33 24.33 -10.41
N ILE A 27 16.80 25.50 -10.71
CA ILE A 27 17.36 26.42 -11.69
C ILE A 27 17.21 27.85 -11.15
N THR A 28 18.29 28.61 -11.23
CA THR A 28 18.34 30.02 -10.84
C THR A 28 18.64 30.85 -12.07
N LYS A 29 17.93 31.97 -12.21
CA LYS A 29 18.25 33.01 -13.19
C LYS A 29 18.30 34.37 -12.51
N ALA A 30 19.34 35.13 -12.82
CA ALA A 30 19.41 36.55 -12.53
C ALA A 30 18.48 37.28 -13.52
N LEU A 31 17.40 37.88 -13.02
CA LEU A 31 16.44 38.56 -13.86
C LEU A 31 17.05 39.79 -14.52
N ALA A 32 16.77 40.01 -15.81
CA ALA A 32 17.24 41.22 -16.47
C ALA A 32 16.57 42.47 -15.89
N ALA A 33 15.29 42.37 -15.50
CA ALA A 33 14.51 43.33 -14.73
C ALA A 33 14.76 44.79 -15.16
N THR A 34 14.70 45.03 -16.47
CA THR A 34 15.00 46.36 -17.06
C THR A 34 13.88 47.39 -16.87
N GLY A 35 12.83 47.00 -16.14
CA GLY A 35 11.73 47.83 -15.69
C GLY A 35 10.78 47.03 -14.81
N ASN A 36 9.67 47.66 -14.40
CA ASN A 36 8.60 46.95 -13.70
C ASN A 36 7.92 45.96 -14.65
N TYR A 37 7.66 44.76 -14.16
CA TYR A 37 6.87 43.76 -14.88
C TYR A 37 5.37 44.09 -14.77
N ILE A 38 4.65 43.99 -15.88
CA ILE A 38 3.19 43.98 -15.90
C ILE A 38 2.65 42.55 -15.83
N ILE A 39 1.33 42.40 -15.69
CA ILE A 39 0.68 41.08 -15.66
C ILE A 39 0.90 40.38 -17.00
N GLY A 40 1.40 39.14 -16.95
CA GLY A 40 1.60 38.31 -18.12
C GLY A 40 2.95 38.49 -18.79
N ASP A 41 3.90 39.17 -18.16
CA ASP A 41 5.27 39.25 -18.67
C ASP A 41 6.08 38.00 -18.33
N VAL A 42 6.98 37.63 -19.23
CA VAL A 42 7.94 36.55 -19.04
C VAL A 42 9.10 37.04 -18.16
N LEU A 43 9.45 36.22 -17.17
CA LEU A 43 10.61 36.41 -16.31
C LEU A 43 11.81 35.62 -16.86
N SER A 44 12.89 36.32 -17.19
CA SER A 44 14.07 35.73 -17.86
C SER A 44 15.35 36.55 -17.62
N GLU A 45 16.49 35.99 -18.02
CA GLU A 45 17.82 36.59 -17.81
C GLU A 45 18.22 37.62 -18.89
N ASN A 46 17.41 37.79 -19.93
CA ASN A 46 17.75 38.69 -21.04
C ASN A 46 16.52 39.23 -21.78
N GLU A 47 16.54 40.52 -22.11
CA GLU A 47 15.46 41.22 -22.83
C GLU A 47 15.29 40.80 -24.31
N SER A 48 16.29 40.18 -24.91
CA SER A 48 16.35 39.98 -26.37
C SER A 48 16.79 38.59 -26.81
N THR A 49 17.50 37.87 -25.95
CA THR A 49 17.96 36.49 -26.17
C THR A 49 17.71 35.63 -24.95
N GLY A 50 16.55 35.79 -24.32
CA GLY A 50 16.18 34.99 -23.15
C GLY A 50 16.07 33.51 -23.49
N THR A 51 16.36 32.66 -22.51
CA THR A 51 16.31 31.20 -22.67
C THR A 51 15.15 30.60 -21.88
N ALA A 52 14.82 29.33 -22.16
CA ALA A 52 13.85 28.60 -21.35
C ALA A 52 14.43 28.34 -19.95
N TRP A 53 13.54 28.14 -18.97
CA TRP A 53 13.89 27.60 -17.66
C TRP A 53 14.18 26.11 -17.82
N THR A 54 15.45 25.72 -17.92
CA THR A 54 15.84 24.32 -18.12
C THR A 54 16.09 23.64 -16.78
N PHE A 55 15.25 22.66 -16.46
CA PHE A 55 15.39 21.76 -15.32
C PHE A 55 16.13 20.51 -15.79
N SER A 56 17.45 20.56 -15.67
CA SER A 56 18.31 19.45 -16.11
C SER A 56 18.18 18.23 -15.20
N ASP A 57 18.31 17.04 -15.79
CA ASP A 57 18.23 15.77 -15.06
C ASP A 57 16.93 15.61 -14.24
N ALA A 58 15.81 16.13 -14.77
CA ALA A 58 14.48 16.00 -14.19
C ALA A 58 14.04 14.53 -14.04
N VAL A 59 14.66 13.64 -14.81
CA VAL A 59 14.55 12.18 -14.69
C VAL A 59 15.93 11.53 -14.79
N LYS A 60 16.11 10.34 -14.19
CA LYS A 60 17.42 9.65 -14.17
C LYS A 60 17.90 9.11 -15.51
N GLN A 61 16.98 8.81 -16.42
CA GLN A 61 17.29 8.25 -17.74
C GLN A 61 16.41 8.91 -18.80
N ASN A 62 16.93 8.96 -20.03
CA ASN A 62 16.24 9.57 -21.15
C ASN A 62 14.88 8.91 -21.41
N GLY A 63 13.86 9.72 -21.65
CA GLY A 63 12.51 9.25 -21.96
C GLY A 63 11.69 8.74 -20.78
N CYS A 64 12.23 8.75 -19.55
CA CYS A 64 11.46 8.34 -18.39
C CYS A 64 10.38 9.37 -18.00
N SER A 65 9.40 8.89 -17.23
CA SER A 65 8.31 9.68 -16.68
C SER A 65 8.53 10.02 -15.21
N GLY A 66 7.76 10.98 -14.71
CA GLY A 66 7.73 11.39 -13.31
C GLY A 66 6.50 12.23 -13.00
N GLU A 67 6.31 12.54 -11.72
CA GLU A 67 5.23 13.38 -11.23
C GLU A 67 5.80 14.52 -10.39
N ILE A 68 5.55 15.77 -10.79
CA ILE A 68 5.93 16.94 -9.99
C ILE A 68 4.92 17.03 -8.84
N THR A 69 5.40 16.95 -7.60
CA THR A 69 4.53 16.97 -6.41
C THR A 69 4.67 18.25 -5.61
N LYS A 70 5.75 19.01 -5.79
CA LYS A 70 5.96 20.32 -5.19
C LYS A 70 6.75 21.21 -6.15
N ALA A 71 6.38 22.48 -6.20
CA ALA A 71 7.18 23.52 -6.84
C ALA A 71 7.35 24.70 -5.88
N GLN A 72 8.50 25.34 -5.90
CA GLN A 72 8.82 26.49 -5.06
C GLN A 72 9.54 27.54 -5.89
N ALA A 73 9.16 28.80 -5.69
CA ALA A 73 9.84 29.95 -6.28
C ALA A 73 10.37 30.86 -5.17
N ILE A 74 11.64 31.20 -5.22
CA ILE A 74 12.33 32.05 -4.24
C ILE A 74 12.99 33.19 -5.01
N CYS A 75 12.77 34.43 -4.59
CA CYS A 75 13.36 35.62 -5.19
C CYS A 75 14.12 36.42 -4.12
N GLU A 76 15.33 36.88 -4.45
CA GLU A 76 16.16 37.70 -3.54
C GLU A 76 15.52 39.06 -3.19
N THR A 77 14.59 39.53 -4.00
CA THR A 77 13.85 40.77 -3.73
C THR A 77 12.94 40.60 -2.52
N THR A 78 13.13 41.43 -1.50
CA THR A 78 12.32 41.44 -0.26
C THR A 78 10.91 41.98 -0.51
N SER A 79 9.93 41.47 0.23
CA SER A 79 8.56 41.98 0.27
C SER A 79 7.80 41.90 -1.06
N LEU A 80 8.12 40.91 -1.89
CA LEU A 80 7.31 40.55 -3.05
C LEU A 80 6.12 39.69 -2.64
N ALA A 81 4.96 40.02 -3.20
CA ALA A 81 3.74 39.23 -3.09
C ALA A 81 3.06 38.84 -4.42
N PRO A 82 3.73 38.85 -5.61
CA PRO A 82 3.07 38.48 -6.85
C PRO A 82 2.78 36.98 -6.88
N ARG A 83 1.73 36.60 -7.61
CA ARG A 83 1.55 35.22 -8.07
C ARG A 83 2.30 35.02 -9.38
N LEU A 84 2.72 33.78 -9.63
CA LEU A 84 3.45 33.37 -10.82
C LEU A 84 2.79 32.16 -11.47
N THR A 85 3.05 31.95 -12.76
CA THR A 85 2.72 30.71 -13.48
C THR A 85 3.97 30.19 -14.16
N LEU A 86 4.27 28.90 -13.98
CA LEU A 86 5.31 28.19 -14.74
C LEU A 86 4.63 27.27 -15.76
N TYR A 87 4.81 27.55 -17.04
CA TYR A 87 4.41 26.63 -18.12
C TYR A 87 5.54 25.64 -18.37
N LEU A 88 5.24 24.35 -18.55
CA LEU A 88 6.22 23.27 -18.68
C LEU A 88 6.10 22.50 -20.01
N PHE A 89 7.25 22.09 -20.53
CA PHE A 89 7.41 21.45 -21.83
C PHE A 89 8.49 20.36 -21.81
N THR A 90 8.37 19.38 -22.71
CA THR A 90 9.34 18.29 -22.90
C THR A 90 10.48 18.63 -23.87
N THR A 91 10.37 19.75 -24.59
CA THR A 91 11.42 20.31 -25.45
C THR A 91 11.45 21.83 -25.29
N VAL A 92 12.54 22.49 -25.71
CA VAL A 92 12.64 23.96 -25.64
C VAL A 92 11.44 24.59 -26.40
N PRO A 93 10.57 25.34 -25.72
CA PRO A 93 9.39 25.93 -26.37
C PRO A 93 9.77 27.04 -27.34
N THR A 94 8.96 27.21 -28.37
CA THR A 94 9.07 28.31 -29.34
C THR A 94 8.30 29.57 -28.91
N SER A 95 7.49 29.47 -27.86
CA SER A 95 6.86 30.58 -27.15
C SER A 95 7.88 31.60 -26.62
N GLN A 96 7.42 32.81 -26.28
CA GLN A 96 8.28 33.92 -25.88
C GLN A 96 9.15 33.60 -24.65
N LEU A 97 10.45 33.88 -24.74
CA LEU A 97 11.45 33.61 -23.70
C LEU A 97 12.16 34.86 -23.18
N ASN A 98 11.98 36.00 -23.83
CA ASN A 98 12.64 37.23 -23.46
C ASN A 98 12.03 37.84 -22.20
N ASP A 99 12.89 38.38 -21.35
CA ASP A 99 12.48 39.08 -20.13
C ASP A 99 11.61 40.30 -20.46
N ASN A 100 10.65 40.59 -19.58
CA ASN A 100 9.79 41.77 -19.65
C ASN A 100 9.03 41.90 -20.99
N ALA A 101 8.78 40.75 -21.63
CA ALA A 101 8.00 40.66 -22.85
C ALA A 101 6.68 39.91 -22.59
N PRO A 102 5.60 40.25 -23.32
CA PRO A 102 4.32 39.58 -23.14
C PRO A 102 4.42 38.08 -23.42
N ASN A 103 3.92 37.27 -22.50
CA ASN A 103 3.83 35.83 -22.63
C ASN A 103 2.97 35.43 -23.84
N THR A 104 3.49 34.49 -24.63
CA THR A 104 2.75 33.87 -25.75
C THR A 104 2.42 32.39 -25.51
N ALA A 105 2.84 31.81 -24.39
CA ALA A 105 2.51 30.43 -24.05
C ALA A 105 1.01 30.32 -23.69
N LEU A 106 0.25 29.40 -24.27
CA LEU A 106 0.69 28.33 -25.17
C LEU A 106 0.54 28.70 -26.66
N LEU A 107 1.65 28.70 -27.42
CA LEU A 107 1.58 28.70 -28.88
C LEU A 107 1.18 27.31 -29.41
N HIS A 108 0.40 27.27 -30.49
CA HIS A 108 -0.04 26.02 -31.11
C HIS A 108 1.13 25.12 -31.57
N ALA A 109 2.26 25.72 -31.94
CA ALA A 109 3.46 24.99 -32.34
C ALA A 109 4.07 24.16 -31.19
N ASP A 110 3.85 24.56 -29.94
CA ASP A 110 4.41 23.90 -28.76
C ASP A 110 3.46 22.85 -28.16
N LEU A 111 2.26 22.67 -28.74
CA LEU A 111 1.20 21.82 -28.18
C LEU A 111 1.65 20.37 -28.00
N ALA A 112 2.45 19.84 -28.92
CA ALA A 112 2.94 18.46 -28.87
C ALA A 112 3.94 18.23 -27.73
N SER A 113 4.63 19.27 -27.27
CA SER A 113 5.59 19.21 -26.17
C SER A 113 5.05 19.76 -24.85
N TYR A 114 3.84 20.32 -24.84
CA TYR A 114 3.28 20.97 -23.66
C TYR A 114 2.82 19.94 -22.63
N ILE A 115 3.32 20.09 -21.40
CA ILE A 115 2.98 19.19 -20.27
C ILE A 115 1.79 19.76 -19.51
N GLY A 116 1.85 21.06 -19.19
CA GLY A 116 0.91 21.70 -18.30
C GLY A 116 1.49 22.98 -17.72
N LYS A 117 0.83 23.51 -16.69
CA LYS A 117 1.29 24.69 -15.96
C LYS A 117 1.16 24.49 -14.47
N ILE A 118 2.04 25.15 -13.72
CA ILE A 118 1.98 25.22 -12.25
C ILE A 118 1.66 26.66 -11.88
N ASP A 119 0.64 26.84 -11.06
CA ASP A 119 0.22 28.16 -10.58
C ASP A 119 0.68 28.36 -9.14
N PHE A 120 1.56 29.33 -8.91
CA PHE A 120 2.08 29.63 -7.58
C PHE A 120 1.12 30.54 -6.82
N PRO A 121 0.84 30.26 -5.53
CA PRO A 121 0.17 31.21 -4.64
C PRO A 121 0.94 32.53 -4.53
N PRO A 122 0.35 33.59 -3.96
CA PRO A 122 1.07 34.84 -3.70
C PRO A 122 2.33 34.59 -2.88
N MET A 123 3.43 35.26 -3.24
CA MET A 123 4.67 35.18 -2.46
C MET A 123 4.50 35.76 -1.04
N GLU A 124 5.25 35.20 -0.10
CA GLU A 124 5.37 35.63 1.29
C GLU A 124 6.79 36.15 1.55
N ASP A 125 6.88 37.23 2.32
CA ASP A 125 8.16 37.84 2.71
C ASP A 125 8.77 37.07 3.89
N LEU A 126 10.01 36.61 3.73
CA LEU A 126 10.76 35.91 4.77
C LEU A 126 11.66 36.85 5.60
N GLY A 127 11.58 38.16 5.38
CA GLY A 127 12.42 39.17 6.03
C GLY A 127 13.78 39.39 5.34
N GLY A 128 13.91 38.90 4.12
CA GLY A 128 15.07 38.98 3.22
C GLY A 128 14.63 38.59 1.82
N ASP A 129 14.48 37.30 1.57
CA ASP A 129 13.94 36.77 0.31
C ASP A 129 12.41 36.72 0.37
N SER A 130 11.77 36.66 -0.80
CA SER A 130 10.35 36.34 -0.94
C SER A 130 10.15 34.94 -1.51
N GLU A 131 9.17 34.19 -0.99
CA GLU A 131 8.97 32.78 -1.34
C GLU A 131 7.50 32.46 -1.64
N THR A 132 7.26 31.54 -2.56
CA THR A 132 5.97 30.87 -2.73
C THR A 132 6.15 29.37 -2.99
N ILE A 133 5.21 28.56 -2.49
CA ILE A 133 5.21 27.11 -2.64
C ILE A 133 3.86 26.64 -3.20
N ALA A 134 3.91 25.89 -4.29
CA ALA A 134 2.78 25.13 -4.81
C ALA A 134 2.91 23.66 -4.36
N THR A 135 1.84 23.13 -3.75
CA THR A 135 1.70 21.74 -3.31
C THR A 135 0.48 21.09 -3.98
N PRO A 136 0.27 19.75 -3.84
CA PRO A 136 -0.84 19.05 -4.46
C PRO A 136 -2.18 19.73 -4.15
N SER A 137 -2.78 20.33 -5.16
CA SER A 137 -4.01 21.11 -5.09
C SER A 137 -4.52 21.45 -6.49
N THR A 138 -5.83 21.65 -6.60
CA THR A 138 -6.47 22.16 -7.83
C THR A 138 -6.06 23.59 -8.16
N TYR A 139 -5.61 24.37 -7.17
CA TYR A 139 -5.06 25.70 -7.39
C TYR A 139 -3.68 25.64 -8.03
N GLY A 140 -2.77 24.85 -7.46
CA GLY A 140 -1.39 24.71 -7.95
C GLY A 140 -1.26 23.93 -9.25
N ASN A 141 -2.32 23.21 -9.64
CA ASN A 141 -2.32 22.19 -10.69
C ASN A 141 -1.26 21.10 -10.41
N LEU A 142 -1.15 20.73 -9.13
CA LEU A 142 -0.28 19.65 -8.67
C LEU A 142 -1.14 18.55 -8.04
N PRO A 143 -0.71 17.28 -8.12
CA PRO A 143 0.53 16.85 -8.77
C PRO A 143 0.41 16.89 -10.32
N LEU A 144 1.54 17.05 -11.01
CA LEU A 144 1.59 17.19 -12.47
C LEU A 144 2.47 16.10 -13.08
N ALA A 145 1.84 15.12 -13.74
CA ALA A 145 2.51 14.04 -14.43
C ALA A 145 3.18 14.51 -15.74
N PHE A 146 4.32 13.93 -16.07
CA PHE A 146 5.03 14.19 -17.33
C PHE A 146 5.81 12.95 -17.82
N THR A 147 6.13 12.96 -19.11
CA THR A 147 7.05 11.99 -19.75
C THR A 147 8.06 12.77 -20.57
N CYS A 148 9.37 12.57 -20.32
CA CYS A 148 10.41 13.26 -21.09
C CYS A 148 10.47 12.74 -22.53
N ALA A 149 11.05 13.53 -23.44
CA ALA A 149 11.32 13.06 -24.79
C ALA A 149 12.28 11.85 -24.77
N SER A 150 12.14 10.89 -25.69
CA SER A 150 12.87 9.61 -25.67
C SER A 150 14.41 9.71 -25.60
N GLY A 151 14.98 10.82 -26.06
CA GLY A 151 16.42 11.10 -26.04
C GLY A 151 16.86 12.16 -25.03
N ALA A 152 15.99 12.58 -24.11
CA ALA A 152 16.26 13.64 -23.15
C ALA A 152 15.74 13.29 -21.76
N ASN A 153 16.34 13.90 -20.75
CA ASN A 153 15.98 13.77 -19.35
C ASN A 153 15.70 15.12 -18.67
N ASP A 154 15.53 16.18 -19.47
CA ASP A 154 15.32 17.56 -19.02
C ASP A 154 13.86 17.98 -19.19
N LEU A 155 13.41 18.94 -18.36
CA LEU A 155 12.19 19.71 -18.58
C LEU A 155 12.52 21.16 -18.91
N TYR A 156 11.63 21.81 -19.66
CA TYR A 156 11.77 23.20 -20.07
C TYR A 156 10.56 24.00 -19.62
N GLY A 157 10.77 25.24 -19.18
CA GLY A 157 9.68 26.07 -18.70
C GLY A 157 9.74 27.55 -19.11
N ILE A 158 8.60 28.21 -18.95
CA ILE A 158 8.44 29.65 -19.10
C ILE A 158 7.76 30.18 -17.83
N LEU A 159 8.47 31.00 -17.08
CA LEU A 159 7.96 31.64 -15.87
C LEU A 159 7.31 32.97 -16.23
N VAL A 160 6.08 33.17 -15.78
CA VAL A 160 5.23 34.30 -16.18
C VAL A 160 4.60 34.94 -14.95
N THR A 161 4.56 36.27 -14.91
CA THR A 161 3.91 37.03 -13.86
C THR A 161 2.38 36.93 -13.96
N ARG A 162 1.68 36.75 -12.84
CA ARG A 162 0.21 36.87 -12.78
C ARG A 162 -0.26 38.17 -12.15
N ASP A 163 0.63 38.87 -11.47
CA ASP A 163 0.44 40.18 -10.86
C ASP A 163 1.57 41.09 -11.33
N ALA A 164 1.33 42.41 -11.34
CA ALA A 164 2.40 43.36 -11.65
C ALA A 164 3.47 43.35 -10.54
N ILE A 165 4.73 43.44 -10.93
CA ILE A 165 5.87 43.46 -10.00
C ILE A 165 6.57 44.80 -10.16
N THR A 166 6.80 45.49 -9.04
CA THR A 166 7.38 46.84 -9.03
C THR A 166 8.54 46.91 -8.07
N GLY A 167 9.63 47.58 -8.48
CA GLY A 167 10.80 47.76 -7.63
C GLY A 167 11.85 46.66 -7.73
N GLU A 168 11.77 45.80 -8.76
CA GLU A 168 12.81 44.82 -9.09
C GLU A 168 14.11 45.51 -9.50
N SER A 169 15.24 44.93 -9.10
CA SER A 169 16.56 45.35 -9.55
C SER A 169 17.13 44.37 -10.57
N ALA A 170 17.77 44.90 -11.61
CA ALA A 170 18.48 44.08 -12.58
C ALA A 170 19.56 43.25 -11.87
N GLY A 171 19.53 41.94 -12.09
CA GLY A 171 20.45 40.98 -11.50
C GLY A 171 19.95 40.29 -10.24
N ASP A 172 18.74 40.59 -9.76
CA ASP A 172 18.14 39.85 -8.64
C ASP A 172 17.86 38.40 -9.05
N ASP A 173 18.32 37.44 -8.25
CA ASP A 173 18.16 36.03 -8.56
C ASP A 173 16.73 35.56 -8.21
N ILE A 174 16.13 34.82 -9.14
CA ILE A 174 14.95 33.99 -8.86
C ILE A 174 15.26 32.52 -9.13
N THR A 175 14.95 31.68 -8.15
CA THR A 175 15.21 30.24 -8.16
C THR A 175 13.89 29.48 -8.16
N ILE A 176 13.77 28.53 -9.08
CA ILE A 176 12.65 27.59 -9.14
C ILE A 176 13.15 26.20 -8.77
N ASN A 177 12.56 25.63 -7.72
CA ASN A 177 12.79 24.25 -7.30
C ASN A 177 11.56 23.40 -7.65
N LEU A 178 11.76 22.26 -8.31
CA LEU A 178 10.74 21.23 -8.49
C LEU A 178 11.14 19.99 -7.72
N THR A 179 10.20 19.44 -6.97
CA THR A 179 10.31 18.10 -6.38
C THR A 179 9.51 17.14 -7.25
N ILE A 180 10.21 16.17 -7.82
CA ILE A 180 9.70 15.17 -8.74
C ILE A 180 9.75 13.82 -8.04
N GLU A 181 8.62 13.13 -8.00
CA GLU A 181 8.57 11.71 -7.67
C GLU A 181 8.77 10.91 -8.97
N GLN A 182 9.89 10.22 -9.07
CA GLN A 182 10.15 9.31 -10.18
C GLN A 182 9.91 7.85 -9.76
N THR A 183 9.07 7.16 -10.52
CA THR A 183 8.94 5.71 -10.47
C THR A 183 9.94 5.11 -11.47
N TYR A 184 11.12 4.68 -11.01
CA TYR A 184 12.00 3.83 -11.82
C TYR A 184 11.32 2.47 -11.99
N LEU A 185 11.05 2.06 -13.22
CA LEU A 185 10.34 0.81 -13.52
C LEU A 185 11.29 -0.37 -13.72
N GLY A 186 12.59 -0.24 -13.40
CA GLY A 186 13.55 -1.30 -13.72
C GLY A 186 13.82 -1.45 -15.22
N GLU A 187 14.44 -2.56 -15.57
CA GLU A 187 14.83 -2.92 -16.93
C GLU A 187 13.66 -3.57 -17.68
N ASP A 188 13.45 -3.16 -18.93
CA ASP A 188 12.45 -3.75 -19.82
C ASP A 188 12.91 -5.14 -20.30
N LEU A 189 12.11 -6.15 -19.95
CA LEU A 189 12.30 -7.56 -20.29
C LEU A 189 11.39 -8.02 -21.43
N THR A 190 10.50 -7.14 -21.91
CA THR A 190 9.39 -7.47 -22.83
C THR A 190 9.85 -8.22 -24.06
N GLY A 191 10.98 -7.81 -24.65
CA GLY A 191 11.54 -8.45 -25.85
C GLY A 191 11.94 -9.92 -25.67
N ASP A 192 12.18 -10.36 -24.44
CA ASP A 192 12.60 -11.72 -24.11
C ASP A 192 11.45 -12.60 -23.60
N VAL A 193 10.24 -12.07 -23.38
CA VAL A 193 9.15 -12.83 -22.77
C VAL A 193 8.60 -13.93 -23.70
N LYS A 194 8.65 -15.18 -23.24
CA LYS A 194 8.01 -16.33 -23.89
C LYS A 194 6.59 -16.58 -23.35
N SER A 195 6.43 -16.53 -22.03
CA SER A 195 5.14 -16.71 -21.36
C SER A 195 5.12 -16.05 -19.97
N ILE A 196 3.93 -15.66 -19.53
CA ILE A 196 3.65 -15.07 -18.22
C ILE A 196 2.48 -15.83 -17.60
N HIS A 197 2.64 -16.27 -16.36
CA HIS A 197 1.55 -16.86 -15.59
C HIS A 197 1.51 -16.21 -14.21
N PHE A 198 0.38 -15.63 -13.81
CA PHE A 198 0.23 -15.12 -12.45
C PHE A 198 -1.19 -15.30 -11.93
N ASN A 199 -1.34 -15.25 -10.60
CA ASN A 199 -2.64 -15.32 -9.94
C ASN A 199 -2.70 -14.48 -8.67
N ARG A 200 -3.92 -14.02 -8.33
CA ARG A 200 -4.26 -13.21 -7.15
C ARG A 200 -5.68 -13.51 -6.67
N GLY A 201 -5.95 -13.28 -5.38
CA GLY A 201 -7.29 -13.40 -4.77
C GLY A 201 -7.46 -14.60 -3.84
N LYS A 202 -8.71 -14.97 -3.54
CA LYS A 202 -9.05 -15.94 -2.48
C LYS A 202 -8.67 -17.38 -2.80
N SER A 203 -8.30 -18.15 -1.78
CA SER A 203 -8.02 -19.59 -1.86
C SER A 203 -9.27 -20.43 -2.18
N ASP A 204 -10.44 -20.01 -1.70
CA ASP A 204 -11.78 -20.52 -2.03
C ASP A 204 -12.85 -19.50 -1.55
N GLU A 205 -14.13 -19.86 -1.66
CA GLU A 205 -15.25 -18.97 -1.31
C GLU A 205 -15.18 -18.38 0.11
N LEU A 206 -14.79 -19.19 1.10
CA LEU A 206 -14.63 -18.76 2.50
C LEU A 206 -13.16 -18.53 2.88
N GLY A 207 -12.29 -18.60 1.87
CA GLY A 207 -10.86 -18.53 1.99
C GLY A 207 -10.36 -17.11 2.14
N LYS A 208 -9.06 -17.01 2.43
CA LYS A 208 -8.34 -15.74 2.48
C LYS A 208 -7.64 -15.49 1.16
N ALA A 209 -7.25 -14.24 0.90
CA ALA A 209 -6.36 -13.97 -0.22
C ALA A 209 -5.06 -14.75 -0.02
N GLU A 210 -4.68 -15.53 -1.02
CA GLU A 210 -3.39 -16.23 -1.04
C GLU A 210 -2.30 -15.28 -1.52
N VAL A 211 -1.05 -15.59 -1.17
CA VAL A 211 0.12 -14.92 -1.75
C VAL A 211 0.04 -15.07 -3.26
N GLY A 212 -0.09 -13.94 -3.96
CA GLY A 212 -0.08 -13.92 -5.41
C GLY A 212 1.26 -14.42 -5.94
N GLN A 213 1.20 -15.28 -6.95
CA GLN A 213 2.40 -15.90 -7.53
C GLN A 213 2.53 -15.51 -8.99
N LEU A 214 3.76 -15.27 -9.42
CA LEU A 214 4.15 -15.04 -10.81
C LEU A 214 5.20 -16.09 -11.23
N SER A 215 5.05 -16.61 -12.44
CA SER A 215 6.05 -17.35 -13.19
C SER A 215 6.23 -16.72 -14.57
N LEU A 216 7.46 -16.29 -14.86
CA LEU A 216 7.85 -15.63 -16.09
C LEU A 216 8.89 -16.49 -16.80
N THR A 217 8.63 -16.87 -18.06
CA THR A 217 9.60 -17.59 -18.89
C THR A 217 10.22 -16.62 -19.88
N LEU A 218 11.53 -16.45 -19.82
CA LEU A 218 12.30 -15.55 -20.67
C LEU A 218 13.19 -16.32 -21.65
N ASN A 219 13.41 -15.76 -22.83
CA ASN A 219 14.45 -16.22 -23.72
C ASN A 219 15.83 -15.93 -23.11
N ASN A 220 16.70 -16.93 -23.09
CA ASN A 220 18.01 -16.81 -22.47
C ASN A 220 19.13 -17.32 -23.39
N ASP A 221 18.95 -17.14 -24.70
CA ASP A 221 19.97 -17.47 -25.71
C ASP A 221 21.30 -16.72 -25.49
N SER A 222 21.22 -15.48 -25.01
CA SER A 222 22.38 -14.63 -24.69
C SER A 222 23.06 -14.99 -23.38
N GLY A 223 22.36 -15.72 -22.49
CA GLY A 223 22.81 -15.98 -21.12
C GLY A 223 22.57 -14.80 -20.15
N ASN A 224 21.89 -13.74 -20.56
CA ASN A 224 21.66 -12.54 -19.75
C ASN A 224 20.93 -12.82 -18.42
N TYR A 225 20.09 -13.85 -18.38
CA TYR A 225 19.33 -14.26 -17.20
C TYR A 225 19.99 -15.41 -16.43
N SER A 226 21.30 -15.61 -16.60
CA SER A 226 22.09 -16.61 -15.87
C SER A 226 22.95 -15.95 -14.79
N PRO A 227 22.60 -16.07 -13.48
CA PRO A 227 23.26 -15.30 -12.41
C PRO A 227 24.78 -15.48 -12.30
N SER A 228 25.30 -16.63 -12.73
CA SER A 228 26.73 -16.95 -12.69
C SER A 228 27.49 -16.63 -13.98
N TYR A 229 26.83 -16.11 -15.03
CA TYR A 229 27.46 -15.85 -16.32
C TYR A 229 28.05 -14.43 -16.36
N SER A 230 29.38 -14.34 -16.24
CA SER A 230 30.10 -13.06 -16.10
C SER A 230 30.07 -12.13 -17.32
N SER A 231 29.62 -12.63 -18.48
CA SER A 231 29.47 -11.83 -19.70
C SER A 231 28.01 -11.49 -20.01
N GLY A 232 27.06 -11.86 -19.15
CA GLY A 232 25.66 -11.48 -19.29
C GLY A 232 25.42 -10.06 -18.79
N ASP A 233 24.49 -9.36 -19.43
CA ASP A 233 24.24 -7.93 -19.17
C ASP A 233 23.83 -7.64 -17.71
N TYR A 234 23.16 -8.60 -17.06
CA TYR A 234 22.67 -8.49 -15.67
C TYR A 234 23.58 -9.19 -14.64
N TYR A 235 24.82 -9.52 -15.01
CA TYR A 235 25.76 -10.20 -14.11
C TYR A 235 25.99 -9.41 -12.81
N GLY A 236 25.84 -10.09 -11.67
CA GLY A 236 25.97 -9.48 -10.33
C GLY A 236 24.70 -8.79 -9.82
N TYR A 237 23.69 -8.61 -10.67
CA TYR A 237 22.44 -7.90 -10.36
C TYR A 237 21.23 -8.85 -10.20
N LEU A 238 21.24 -9.99 -10.91
CA LEU A 238 20.25 -11.07 -10.77
C LEU A 238 20.26 -11.69 -9.37
N LYS A 239 19.39 -11.22 -8.49
CA LYS A 239 19.27 -11.67 -7.10
C LYS A 239 17.80 -11.91 -6.72
N PRO A 240 17.52 -12.80 -5.76
CA PRO A 240 16.20 -12.84 -5.12
C PRO A 240 15.85 -11.51 -4.45
N LYS A 241 14.55 -11.28 -4.28
CA LYS A 241 13.90 -10.11 -3.68
C LYS A 241 14.10 -8.79 -4.44
N ARG A 242 14.49 -8.88 -5.71
CA ARG A 242 14.36 -7.78 -6.69
C ARG A 242 12.90 -7.61 -7.10
N VAL A 243 12.51 -6.38 -7.46
CA VAL A 243 11.14 -6.08 -7.86
C VAL A 243 10.90 -6.54 -9.30
N VAL A 244 9.71 -7.05 -9.57
CA VAL A 244 9.23 -7.40 -10.90
C VAL A 244 7.77 -6.95 -11.06
N GLY A 245 7.42 -6.46 -12.24
CA GLY A 245 6.06 -6.02 -12.56
C GLY A 245 5.62 -6.39 -13.96
N ILE A 246 4.30 -6.48 -14.15
CA ILE A 246 3.66 -6.73 -15.43
C ILE A 246 2.60 -5.66 -15.66
N ARG A 247 2.67 -5.04 -16.83
CA ARG A 247 1.70 -4.07 -17.34
C ARG A 247 1.20 -4.49 -18.70
N ALA A 248 0.02 -4.00 -19.03
CA ALA A 248 -0.54 -4.08 -20.36
C ALA A 248 -1.05 -2.70 -20.78
N TYR A 249 -0.93 -2.42 -22.07
CA TYR A 249 -1.41 -1.21 -22.71
C TYR A 249 -2.43 -1.57 -23.77
N ASP A 250 -3.51 -0.79 -23.80
CA ASP A 250 -4.31 -0.57 -25.00
C ASP A 250 -4.19 0.91 -25.42
N ASP A 251 -4.87 1.31 -26.50
CA ASP A 251 -4.74 2.66 -27.07
C ASP A 251 -5.22 3.78 -26.12
N ASP A 252 -5.93 3.45 -25.03
CA ASP A 252 -6.60 4.41 -24.14
C ASP A 252 -6.14 4.33 -22.67
N TYR A 253 -5.59 3.20 -22.20
CA TYR A 253 -5.30 2.94 -20.78
C TYR A 253 -4.04 2.10 -20.50
N ASN A 254 -3.48 2.31 -19.29
CA ASN A 254 -2.42 1.50 -18.70
C ASN A 254 -3.00 0.61 -17.59
N TYR A 255 -2.85 -0.70 -17.75
CA TYR A 255 -3.31 -1.70 -16.81
C TYR A 255 -2.11 -2.32 -16.09
N GLN A 256 -2.08 -2.19 -14.76
CA GLN A 256 -1.12 -2.92 -13.96
C GLN A 256 -1.71 -4.26 -13.55
N LEU A 257 -1.05 -5.34 -13.95
CA LEU A 257 -1.58 -6.70 -13.79
C LEU A 257 -0.98 -7.44 -12.59
N PHE A 258 0.30 -7.19 -12.32
CA PHE A 258 1.03 -7.79 -11.21
C PHE A 258 2.18 -6.88 -10.77
N TYR A 259 2.50 -6.94 -9.47
CA TYR A 259 3.66 -6.33 -8.85
C TYR A 259 4.13 -7.24 -7.70
N GLY A 260 5.42 -7.55 -7.65
CA GLY A 260 5.95 -8.41 -6.61
C GLY A 260 7.47 -8.50 -6.57
N PHE A 261 7.96 -9.49 -5.84
CA PHE A 261 9.37 -9.70 -5.56
C PHE A 261 9.82 -11.07 -6.06
N ILE A 262 10.93 -11.10 -6.77
CA ILE A 262 11.52 -12.32 -7.31
C ILE A 262 11.90 -13.28 -6.18
N GLU A 263 11.46 -14.53 -6.25
CA GLU A 263 11.86 -15.60 -5.34
C GLU A 263 13.03 -16.38 -5.90
N GLU A 264 12.96 -16.74 -7.18
CA GLU A 264 13.90 -17.67 -7.80
C GLU A 264 14.18 -17.31 -9.26
N ILE A 265 15.40 -17.60 -9.72
CA ILE A 265 15.84 -17.44 -11.10
C ILE A 265 16.45 -18.78 -11.53
N ILE A 266 15.82 -19.44 -12.49
CA ILE A 266 16.12 -20.82 -12.91
C ILE A 266 16.50 -20.82 -14.40
N PRO A 267 17.80 -20.65 -14.73
CA PRO A 267 18.26 -20.75 -16.12
C PRO A 267 18.34 -22.21 -16.59
N HIS A 268 17.81 -22.50 -17.78
CA HIS A 268 17.92 -23.78 -18.46
C HIS A 268 18.89 -23.69 -19.66
N PRO A 269 20.17 -24.04 -19.48
CA PRO A 269 21.19 -23.86 -20.52
C PRO A 269 21.14 -24.92 -21.63
N HIS A 270 20.23 -25.89 -21.55
CA HIS A 270 20.15 -26.95 -22.56
C HIS A 270 19.74 -26.35 -23.91
N LYS A 271 20.44 -26.74 -24.98
CA LYS A 271 20.31 -26.14 -26.33
C LYS A 271 18.91 -26.23 -26.96
N THR A 272 18.01 -27.02 -26.38
CA THR A 272 16.63 -27.17 -26.87
C THR A 272 15.63 -26.30 -26.10
N GLU A 273 16.04 -25.70 -24.98
CA GLU A 273 15.20 -24.88 -24.10
C GLU A 273 15.69 -23.43 -24.15
N GLN A 274 16.95 -23.22 -23.76
CA GLN A 274 17.63 -21.91 -23.70
C GLN A 274 16.72 -20.80 -23.17
N ASP A 275 16.09 -21.07 -22.02
CA ASP A 275 15.22 -20.13 -21.32
C ASP A 275 15.68 -19.91 -19.88
N ALA A 276 15.05 -18.96 -19.22
CA ALA A 276 15.14 -18.77 -17.79
C ALA A 276 13.74 -18.58 -17.22
N ILE A 277 13.43 -19.30 -16.15
CA ILE A 277 12.19 -19.12 -15.39
C ILE A 277 12.48 -18.21 -14.20
N ILE A 278 11.74 -17.11 -14.09
CA ILE A 278 11.75 -16.24 -12.92
C ILE A 278 10.43 -16.45 -12.19
N THR A 279 10.50 -16.81 -10.92
CA THR A 279 9.32 -16.87 -10.04
C THR A 279 9.32 -15.66 -9.11
N ALA A 280 8.13 -15.17 -8.78
CA ALA A 280 7.95 -14.05 -7.87
C ALA A 280 6.69 -14.20 -7.03
N SER A 281 6.68 -13.54 -5.87
CA SER A 281 5.54 -13.44 -4.97
C SER A 281 5.11 -11.98 -4.79
N ASP A 282 3.82 -11.73 -4.59
CA ASP A 282 3.33 -10.39 -4.28
C ASP A 282 3.67 -9.96 -2.84
N GLY A 283 3.21 -8.76 -2.46
CA GLY A 283 3.48 -8.21 -1.14
C GLY A 283 2.83 -8.95 0.05
N ILE A 284 1.90 -9.89 -0.17
CA ILE A 284 1.37 -10.71 0.94
C ILE A 284 2.48 -11.60 1.53
N ASP A 285 3.44 -12.03 0.71
CA ASP A 285 4.62 -12.77 1.19
C ASP A 285 5.44 -11.96 2.19
N TYR A 286 5.59 -10.66 1.96
CA TYR A 286 6.28 -9.75 2.87
C TYR A 286 5.58 -9.68 4.23
N LEU A 287 4.26 -9.48 4.23
CA LEU A 287 3.45 -9.43 5.45
C LEU A 287 3.40 -10.77 6.20
N SER A 288 3.57 -11.88 5.48
CA SER A 288 3.60 -13.23 6.07
C SER A 288 4.90 -13.52 6.83
N ARG A 289 5.95 -12.71 6.65
CA ARG A 289 7.27 -12.91 7.30
C ARG A 289 7.48 -12.02 8.51
N HIS A 290 6.84 -10.85 8.57
CA HIS A 290 7.03 -9.86 9.64
C HIS A 290 6.34 -10.27 10.95
N ASP A 291 7.09 -10.33 12.05
CA ASP A 291 6.54 -10.54 13.41
C ASP A 291 6.16 -9.21 14.03
N MET A 292 4.93 -9.12 14.53
CA MET A 292 4.39 -7.89 15.08
C MET A 292 4.75 -7.66 16.55
N ALA A 293 4.93 -6.39 16.91
CA ALA A 293 5.00 -5.96 18.31
C ALA A 293 4.52 -4.51 18.47
N THR A 294 3.24 -4.33 18.78
CA THR A 294 2.60 -3.01 18.85
C THR A 294 2.26 -2.57 20.27
N ALA A 295 1.94 -1.28 20.45
CA ALA A 295 1.21 -0.80 21.63
C ALA A 295 -0.22 -1.36 21.67
N LEU A 296 -0.91 -1.18 22.81
CA LEU A 296 -2.33 -1.48 22.94
C LEU A 296 -3.15 -0.33 22.33
N TYR A 297 -4.05 -0.67 21.43
CA TYR A 297 -5.04 0.24 20.86
C TYR A 297 -6.43 -0.09 21.39
N LYS A 298 -7.24 0.95 21.62
CA LYS A 298 -8.56 0.83 22.24
C LYS A 298 -9.63 1.52 21.43
N ASP A 299 -10.80 0.89 21.32
CA ASP A 299 -11.97 1.40 20.62
C ASP A 299 -11.64 1.85 19.18
N VAL A 300 -10.97 0.98 18.44
CA VAL A 300 -10.47 1.26 17.09
C VAL A 300 -11.28 0.51 16.04
N LYS A 301 -11.58 1.16 14.92
CA LYS A 301 -12.22 0.49 13.79
C LYS A 301 -11.27 -0.51 13.12
N THR A 302 -11.84 -1.56 12.54
CA THR A 302 -11.09 -2.63 11.85
C THR A 302 -10.20 -2.09 10.72
N GLY A 303 -10.65 -1.11 9.94
CA GLY A 303 -9.81 -0.47 8.91
C GLY A 303 -8.55 0.20 9.45
N ILE A 304 -8.68 0.92 10.58
CA ILE A 304 -7.54 1.55 11.26
C ILE A 304 -6.57 0.50 11.81
N ILE A 305 -7.06 -0.67 12.20
CA ILE A 305 -6.18 -1.77 12.64
C ILE A 305 -5.31 -2.28 11.48
N HIS A 306 -5.83 -2.38 10.25
CA HIS A 306 -5.01 -2.71 9.09
C HIS A 306 -3.90 -1.67 8.89
N ASP A 307 -4.18 -0.37 9.06
CA ASP A 307 -3.16 0.68 9.00
C ASP A 307 -2.06 0.51 10.06
N TYR A 308 -2.42 0.19 11.30
CA TYR A 308 -1.43 -0.11 12.34
C TYR A 308 -0.59 -1.35 12.02
N ILE A 309 -1.18 -2.39 11.43
CA ILE A 309 -0.46 -3.60 11.02
C ILE A 309 0.55 -3.27 9.91
N LEU A 310 0.14 -2.49 8.91
CA LEU A 310 0.99 -2.09 7.80
C LEU A 310 2.12 -1.16 8.27
N THR A 311 1.83 -0.25 9.20
CA THR A 311 2.82 0.65 9.80
C THR A 311 3.88 -0.14 10.57
N ASP A 312 3.49 -1.10 11.42
CA ASP A 312 4.43 -1.95 12.15
C ASP A 312 5.31 -2.81 11.21
N ALA A 313 4.71 -3.28 10.12
CA ALA A 313 5.40 -4.03 9.07
C ALA A 313 6.29 -3.15 8.18
N ASN A 314 6.29 -1.83 8.33
CA ASN A 314 6.90 -0.89 7.38
C ASN A 314 6.50 -1.18 5.92
N TRP A 315 5.20 -1.35 5.68
CA TRP A 315 4.67 -1.51 4.33
C TRP A 315 5.03 -0.31 3.45
N LEU A 316 5.56 -0.58 2.25
CA LEU A 316 6.19 0.44 1.40
C LEU A 316 5.31 0.91 0.23
N ARG A 317 4.22 0.19 -0.06
CA ARG A 317 3.28 0.53 -1.15
C ARG A 317 2.09 1.31 -0.60
N LEU A 318 1.28 1.89 -1.47
CA LEU A 318 0.01 2.49 -1.04
C LEU A 318 -0.91 1.43 -0.41
N ALA A 319 -1.76 1.88 0.49
CA ALA A 319 -2.83 1.09 1.07
C ALA A 319 -4.16 1.80 0.86
N ARG A 320 -5.18 1.07 0.41
CA ARG A 320 -6.56 1.51 0.28
C ARG A 320 -7.36 0.76 1.32
N LEU A 321 -7.75 1.45 2.38
CA LEU A 321 -8.37 0.84 3.53
C LEU A 321 -9.76 1.44 3.69
N ASP A 322 -10.79 0.62 3.57
CA ASP A 322 -12.10 0.98 4.06
C ASP A 322 -12.05 1.23 5.57
N ASP A 323 -12.95 2.08 6.05
CA ASP A 323 -13.03 2.47 7.45
C ASP A 323 -13.24 1.27 8.39
N GLY A 324 -14.01 0.27 7.95
CA GLY A 324 -14.53 -0.82 8.78
C GLY A 324 -15.86 -0.49 9.46
N GLN A 325 -16.69 -1.51 9.65
CA GLN A 325 -17.98 -1.41 10.33
C GLN A 325 -17.87 -1.73 11.82
N ASP A 326 -16.97 -2.65 12.20
CA ASP A 326 -16.76 -3.01 13.60
C ASP A 326 -15.75 -2.11 14.31
N THR A 327 -16.07 -1.78 15.56
CA THR A 327 -15.12 -1.19 16.52
C THR A 327 -14.62 -2.28 17.45
N VAL A 328 -13.31 -2.47 17.48
CA VAL A 328 -12.60 -3.41 18.34
C VAL A 328 -12.22 -2.72 19.65
N PRO A 329 -12.69 -3.21 20.81
CA PRO A 329 -12.42 -2.56 22.09
C PRO A 329 -10.95 -2.58 22.48
N TYR A 330 -10.24 -3.66 22.15
CA TYR A 330 -8.83 -3.87 22.47
C TYR A 330 -8.13 -4.59 21.33
N TRP A 331 -7.09 -4.00 20.76
CA TRP A 331 -6.26 -4.65 19.75
C TRP A 331 -4.77 -4.40 19.98
N TYR A 332 -3.97 -5.44 19.73
CA TYR A 332 -2.52 -5.37 19.70
C TYR A 332 -1.95 -6.53 18.88
N GLY A 333 -0.80 -6.31 18.23
CA GLY A 333 0.03 -7.35 17.65
C GLY A 333 1.18 -7.73 18.59
N HIS A 334 1.37 -9.04 18.84
CA HIS A 334 2.53 -9.53 19.60
C HIS A 334 2.85 -10.99 19.24
N GLY A 335 4.03 -11.22 18.67
CA GLY A 335 4.50 -12.58 18.36
C GLY A 335 3.65 -13.33 17.33
N VAL A 336 2.87 -12.58 16.54
CA VAL A 336 2.06 -13.06 15.42
C VAL A 336 2.53 -12.39 14.14
N LYS A 337 2.34 -13.06 12.99
CA LYS A 337 2.67 -12.48 11.70
C LYS A 337 1.68 -11.40 11.30
N SER A 338 2.13 -10.35 10.61
CA SER A 338 1.25 -9.27 10.13
C SER A 338 0.10 -9.81 9.30
N ARG A 339 0.36 -10.73 8.37
CA ARG A 339 -0.70 -11.35 7.57
C ARG A 339 -1.73 -12.10 8.44
N THR A 340 -1.27 -12.89 9.42
CA THR A 340 -2.17 -13.61 10.32
C THR A 340 -3.05 -12.64 11.12
N ALA A 341 -2.48 -11.54 11.62
CA ALA A 341 -3.26 -10.52 12.33
C ALA A 341 -4.32 -9.87 11.43
N GLN A 342 -4.01 -9.61 10.15
CA GLN A 342 -4.99 -9.10 9.17
C GLN A 342 -6.11 -10.11 8.93
N GLU A 343 -5.78 -11.38 8.75
CA GLU A 343 -6.78 -12.43 8.50
C GLU A 343 -7.75 -12.61 9.68
N GLU A 344 -7.25 -12.50 10.92
CA GLU A 344 -8.08 -12.51 12.12
C GLU A 344 -9.05 -11.32 12.18
N ILE A 345 -8.62 -10.13 11.71
CA ILE A 345 -9.48 -8.94 11.62
C ILE A 345 -10.50 -9.11 10.50
N ASP A 346 -10.09 -9.59 9.33
CA ASP A 346 -10.98 -9.91 8.21
C ASP A 346 -12.09 -10.88 8.65
N ASP A 347 -11.76 -11.93 9.43
CA ASP A 347 -12.74 -12.89 9.96
C ASP A 347 -13.75 -12.26 10.91
N ASN A 348 -13.30 -11.31 11.74
CA ASN A 348 -14.17 -10.61 12.68
C ASN A 348 -15.08 -9.60 11.98
N GLU A 349 -14.51 -8.84 11.05
CA GLU A 349 -15.21 -7.86 10.22
C GLU A 349 -16.12 -8.52 9.19
N GLN A 350 -15.87 -9.77 8.79
CA GLN A 350 -16.31 -10.30 7.48
C GLN A 350 -15.84 -9.42 6.31
N GLY A 351 -14.67 -8.82 6.49
CA GLY A 351 -13.98 -8.04 5.47
C GLY A 351 -13.08 -8.93 4.61
N PHE A 352 -12.37 -8.29 3.70
CA PHE A 352 -11.46 -8.97 2.80
C PHE A 352 -10.25 -8.10 2.48
N SER A 353 -9.05 -8.64 2.76
CA SER A 353 -7.80 -7.97 2.44
C SER A 353 -6.93 -8.74 1.43
N TYR A 354 -6.39 -8.01 0.45
CA TYR A 354 -5.59 -8.54 -0.66
C TYR A 354 -4.60 -7.50 -1.22
N VAL A 355 -3.76 -7.93 -2.15
CA VAL A 355 -2.85 -7.06 -2.91
C VAL A 355 -3.31 -6.98 -4.38
N ASP A 356 -3.46 -5.76 -4.90
CA ASP A 356 -3.93 -5.53 -6.28
C ASP A 356 -2.79 -5.63 -7.32
N GLY A 357 -3.09 -5.41 -8.60
CA GLY A 357 -2.10 -5.43 -9.66
C GLY A 357 -1.00 -4.38 -9.47
N PHE A 358 -1.33 -3.24 -8.86
CA PHE A 358 -0.39 -2.21 -8.41
C PHE A 358 0.42 -2.63 -7.20
N GLY A 359 0.24 -3.80 -6.62
CA GLY A 359 0.94 -4.15 -5.39
C GLY A 359 0.47 -3.29 -4.20
N TYR A 360 -0.65 -2.59 -4.32
CA TYR A 360 -1.25 -1.86 -3.20
C TYR A 360 -2.00 -2.83 -2.31
N PHE A 361 -1.95 -2.56 -1.02
CA PHE A 361 -2.75 -3.31 -0.06
C PHE A 361 -4.18 -2.77 -0.06
N ASN A 362 -5.17 -3.64 -0.23
CA ASN A 362 -6.57 -3.28 -0.19
C ASN A 362 -7.22 -3.97 1.02
N PHE A 363 -7.98 -3.22 1.81
CA PHE A 363 -8.90 -3.76 2.79
C PHE A 363 -10.30 -3.28 2.46
N GLU A 364 -11.18 -4.24 2.20
CA GLU A 364 -12.58 -4.05 1.91
C GLU A 364 -13.40 -4.47 3.12
N ASP A 365 -14.19 -3.55 3.68
CA ASP A 365 -15.07 -3.88 4.78
C ASP A 365 -16.30 -4.67 4.31
N ARG A 366 -17.12 -5.18 5.24
CA ARG A 366 -18.29 -6.00 4.87
C ARG A 366 -19.31 -5.29 3.97
N HIS A 367 -19.31 -3.96 3.91
CA HIS A 367 -20.23 -3.17 3.08
C HIS A 367 -19.59 -2.73 1.75
N HIS A 368 -18.30 -2.99 1.52
CA HIS A 368 -17.60 -2.57 0.31
C HIS A 368 -18.38 -2.93 -0.96
N ARG A 369 -18.75 -4.21 -1.10
CA ARG A 369 -19.47 -4.74 -2.26
C ARG A 369 -20.94 -4.28 -2.38
N SER A 370 -21.44 -3.53 -1.40
CA SER A 370 -22.80 -2.96 -1.39
C SER A 370 -22.82 -1.45 -1.72
N ILE A 371 -21.65 -0.81 -1.93
CA ILE A 371 -21.57 0.60 -2.35
C ILE A 371 -21.86 0.76 -3.85
N ALA A 372 -22.14 1.99 -4.29
CA ALA A 372 -22.63 2.30 -5.63
C ALA A 372 -21.76 1.75 -6.78
N GLU A 373 -20.44 1.74 -6.61
CA GLU A 373 -19.48 1.24 -7.61
C GLU A 373 -19.65 -0.25 -7.90
N HIS A 374 -20.14 -1.01 -6.92
CA HIS A 374 -20.34 -2.47 -7.00
C HIS A 374 -21.81 -2.87 -7.21
N GLN A 375 -22.70 -1.89 -7.40
CA GLN A 375 -24.13 -2.15 -7.68
C GLN A 375 -24.44 -2.34 -9.16
N THR A 376 -23.53 -1.95 -10.05
CA THR A 376 -23.70 -2.10 -11.51
C THR A 376 -22.68 -3.10 -12.02
N SER A 377 -23.10 -4.00 -12.91
CA SER A 377 -22.20 -4.95 -13.56
C SER A 377 -21.18 -4.24 -14.46
N GLN A 378 -19.89 -4.48 -14.23
CA GLN A 378 -18.77 -3.94 -15.00
C GLN A 378 -18.57 -4.69 -16.33
N ALA A 379 -18.94 -5.97 -16.39
CA ALA A 379 -18.83 -6.79 -17.60
C ALA A 379 -19.93 -7.86 -17.69
N THR A 380 -20.38 -8.16 -18.90
CA THR A 380 -21.36 -9.23 -19.16
C THR A 380 -20.75 -10.28 -20.07
N PHE A 381 -20.74 -11.53 -19.60
CA PHE A 381 -20.30 -12.69 -20.36
C PHE A 381 -21.50 -13.61 -20.63
N ASP A 382 -22.01 -13.53 -21.86
CA ASP A 382 -23.20 -14.28 -22.30
C ASP A 382 -22.81 -15.42 -23.24
N ASN A 383 -22.66 -16.62 -22.67
CA ASN A 383 -22.25 -17.81 -23.39
C ASN A 383 -20.95 -17.63 -24.22
N THR A 384 -20.13 -16.62 -23.90
CA THR A 384 -18.87 -16.26 -24.60
C THR A 384 -17.63 -16.88 -23.96
N MET A 385 -17.77 -17.41 -22.75
CA MET A 385 -16.68 -18.02 -21.99
C MET A 385 -16.11 -19.24 -22.72
N SER A 386 -14.79 -19.37 -22.72
CA SER A 386 -14.11 -20.53 -23.28
C SER A 386 -14.31 -21.80 -22.45
N ASN A 387 -14.52 -21.64 -21.15
CA ASN A 387 -14.86 -22.71 -20.22
C ASN A 387 -15.66 -22.14 -19.05
N ILE A 388 -16.53 -22.95 -18.47
CA ILE A 388 -17.22 -22.65 -17.22
C ILE A 388 -17.37 -23.94 -16.40
N PHE A 389 -17.10 -23.82 -15.10
CA PHE A 389 -17.19 -24.89 -14.13
C PHE A 389 -18.20 -24.53 -13.05
N TYR A 390 -19.01 -25.50 -12.65
CA TYR A 390 -20.02 -25.38 -11.60
C TYR A 390 -19.89 -26.56 -10.65
N SER A 391 -19.77 -26.28 -9.36
CA SER A 391 -19.68 -27.29 -8.29
C SER A 391 -20.61 -26.94 -7.15
N LEU A 392 -21.57 -27.82 -6.86
CA LEU A 392 -22.40 -27.72 -5.67
C LEU A 392 -21.99 -28.80 -4.69
N ASN A 393 -21.40 -28.40 -3.57
CA ASN A 393 -20.86 -29.32 -2.59
C ASN A 393 -21.07 -28.79 -1.15
N PRO A 394 -21.05 -29.66 -0.12
CA PRO A 394 -21.33 -29.22 1.24
C PRO A 394 -20.11 -28.64 1.96
N LYS A 395 -18.93 -28.49 1.34
CA LYS A 395 -17.65 -28.12 1.99
C LYS A 395 -17.81 -26.93 2.93
N ASN A 396 -18.46 -25.87 2.45
CA ASN A 396 -18.65 -24.59 3.16
C ASN A 396 -19.98 -24.52 3.95
N VAL A 397 -20.66 -25.65 4.16
CA VAL A 397 -21.89 -25.69 4.97
C VAL A 397 -21.55 -25.73 6.45
N TYR A 398 -22.04 -24.76 7.21
CA TYR A 398 -21.97 -24.73 8.67
C TYR A 398 -23.35 -24.51 9.27
N ASN A 399 -23.82 -25.48 10.06
CA ASN A 399 -25.16 -25.51 10.64
C ASN A 399 -25.16 -25.52 12.18
N ILE A 400 -23.99 -25.23 12.74
CA ILE A 400 -23.74 -24.91 14.13
C ILE A 400 -22.71 -23.77 14.13
N ILE A 401 -23.12 -22.56 14.51
CA ILE A 401 -22.20 -21.42 14.64
C ILE A 401 -21.93 -21.19 16.13
N ARG A 402 -20.67 -20.99 16.50
CA ARG A 402 -20.26 -20.59 17.86
C ARG A 402 -19.37 -19.36 17.79
N ALA A 403 -19.63 -18.40 18.67
CA ALA A 403 -18.77 -17.25 18.91
C ALA A 403 -18.42 -17.21 20.40
N THR A 404 -17.13 -17.14 20.72
CA THR A 404 -16.63 -17.11 22.10
C THR A 404 -16.05 -15.74 22.44
N VAL A 405 -16.70 -15.01 23.34
CA VAL A 405 -16.24 -13.70 23.84
C VAL A 405 -15.41 -13.90 25.10
N THR A 406 -14.28 -13.20 25.19
CA THR A 406 -13.43 -13.13 26.39
C THR A 406 -13.49 -11.69 26.92
N PRO A 407 -14.28 -11.40 27.97
CA PRO A 407 -14.29 -10.06 28.58
C PRO A 407 -13.00 -9.82 29.38
N TRP A 408 -12.62 -8.56 29.57
CA TRP A 408 -11.36 -8.18 30.23
C TRP A 408 -11.63 -7.22 31.40
N GLU A 409 -10.81 -7.28 32.45
CA GLU A 409 -10.89 -6.37 33.61
C GLU A 409 -9.58 -5.64 33.85
N LEU A 410 -9.64 -4.31 33.92
CA LEU A 410 -8.48 -3.48 34.24
C LEU A 410 -8.08 -3.66 35.71
N GLN A 411 -6.82 -3.99 35.94
CA GLN A 411 -6.21 -4.17 37.25
C GLN A 411 -5.35 -2.97 37.64
N SER A 412 -5.18 -2.77 38.95
CA SER A 412 -4.30 -1.73 39.49
C SER A 412 -2.84 -1.95 39.12
N SER A 413 -2.06 -0.87 39.09
CA SER A 413 -0.64 -0.93 38.76
C SER A 413 0.12 -1.87 39.70
N THR A 414 0.93 -2.76 39.13
CA THR A 414 1.78 -3.71 39.87
C THR A 414 3.10 -3.94 39.13
N THR A 415 4.02 -4.70 39.73
CA THR A 415 5.23 -5.19 39.05
C THR A 415 4.86 -6.33 38.09
N LEU A 416 5.16 -6.12 36.81
CA LEU A 416 4.86 -7.04 35.72
C LEU A 416 6.08 -7.82 35.24
N TRP A 417 7.27 -7.32 35.57
CA TRP A 417 8.54 -7.93 35.23
C TRP A 417 9.65 -7.44 36.18
N THR A 418 10.62 -8.29 36.48
CA THR A 418 11.82 -7.95 37.26
C THR A 418 13.02 -8.68 36.69
N LEU A 419 14.16 -8.00 36.59
CA LEU A 419 15.42 -8.59 36.19
C LEU A 419 16.05 -9.31 37.40
N GLU A 420 16.33 -10.60 37.25
CA GLU A 420 16.98 -11.39 38.31
C GLU A 420 18.52 -11.29 38.28
N GLU A 421 19.11 -10.98 37.13
CA GLU A 421 20.56 -10.78 37.00
C GLU A 421 21.00 -9.38 37.47
N ILE A 422 22.28 -9.26 37.83
CA ILE A 422 22.95 -7.98 38.15
C ILE A 422 23.98 -7.68 37.05
N PRO A 423 23.56 -7.18 35.89
CA PRO A 423 24.45 -6.93 34.78
C PRO A 423 25.27 -5.66 35.00
N SER A 424 26.45 -5.60 34.38
CA SER A 424 27.23 -4.37 34.28
C SER A 424 27.06 -3.70 32.91
N ILE A 425 27.17 -2.37 32.90
CA ILE A 425 27.21 -1.55 31.70
C ILE A 425 28.53 -0.75 31.72
N PRO A 426 29.43 -0.93 30.74
CA PRO A 426 30.64 -0.12 30.63
C PRO A 426 30.34 1.38 30.42
N ILE A 427 31.35 2.22 30.60
CA ILE A 427 31.20 3.68 30.46
C ILE A 427 30.82 4.03 29.02
N GLY A 428 29.76 4.84 28.85
CA GLY A 428 29.29 5.30 27.54
C GLY A 428 28.53 4.25 26.73
N GLU A 429 28.38 3.03 27.25
CA GLU A 429 27.67 1.94 26.58
C GLU A 429 26.20 1.89 27.00
N SER A 430 25.39 1.24 26.17
CA SER A 430 23.98 0.95 26.45
C SER A 430 23.72 -0.55 26.49
N LYS A 431 22.78 -0.99 27.33
CA LYS A 431 22.24 -2.36 27.30
C LYS A 431 20.72 -2.32 27.24
N THR A 432 20.15 -3.24 26.47
CA THR A 432 18.69 -3.32 26.22
C THR A 432 18.12 -4.63 26.74
N TRP A 433 16.97 -4.55 27.40
CA TRP A 433 16.15 -5.68 27.83
C TRP A 433 14.74 -5.57 27.27
N TRP A 434 14.11 -6.72 27.04
CA TRP A 434 12.71 -6.85 26.66
C TRP A 434 11.96 -7.44 27.86
N ALA A 435 11.22 -6.59 28.57
CA ALA A 435 10.51 -6.96 29.79
C ALA A 435 9.10 -7.44 29.43
N ASP A 436 8.93 -8.76 29.32
CA ASP A 436 7.63 -9.38 29.04
C ASP A 436 6.71 -9.34 30.26
N ALA A 437 5.53 -8.75 30.08
CA ALA A 437 4.55 -8.57 31.14
C ALA A 437 3.92 -9.91 31.55
N SER A 438 4.02 -10.23 32.83
CA SER A 438 3.39 -11.42 33.40
C SER A 438 2.90 -11.21 34.83
N ILE A 439 1.91 -12.01 35.21
CA ILE A 439 1.41 -12.15 36.58
C ILE A 439 1.36 -13.63 36.90
N ASN A 440 2.02 -14.05 37.98
CA ASN A 440 2.12 -15.46 38.39
C ASN A 440 2.63 -16.40 37.27
N GLY A 441 3.47 -15.89 36.36
CA GLY A 441 4.02 -16.65 35.22
C GLY A 441 3.11 -16.67 33.98
N GLU A 442 1.90 -16.13 34.06
CA GLU A 442 0.98 -16.01 32.91
C GLU A 442 1.16 -14.66 32.22
N SER A 443 1.21 -14.68 30.88
CA SER A 443 1.43 -13.47 30.09
C SER A 443 0.17 -12.60 30.03
N VAL A 444 0.32 -11.31 30.35
CA VAL A 444 -0.75 -10.31 30.30
C VAL A 444 -0.42 -9.23 29.27
N PHE A 445 -1.40 -8.40 28.92
CA PHE A 445 -1.17 -7.17 28.16
C PHE A 445 -1.51 -5.95 29.04
N VAL A 446 -0.82 -4.87 28.75
CA VAL A 446 -0.63 -3.72 29.62
C VAL A 446 -1.40 -2.54 29.04
N ASP A 447 -2.24 -1.93 29.87
CA ASP A 447 -2.96 -0.72 29.52
C ASP A 447 -2.03 0.49 29.53
N ALA A 448 -1.23 0.63 30.59
CA ALA A 448 -0.24 1.69 30.72
C ALA A 448 0.99 1.23 31.50
N TRP A 449 2.14 1.24 30.84
CA TRP A 449 3.44 1.10 31.50
C TRP A 449 3.78 2.35 32.31
N THR A 450 4.17 2.15 33.57
CA THR A 450 4.74 3.20 34.42
C THR A 450 6.13 3.57 33.91
N THR A 451 6.41 4.87 33.79
CA THR A 451 7.77 5.33 33.48
C THR A 451 8.68 4.99 34.65
N LEU A 452 9.84 4.37 34.36
CA LEU A 452 10.79 3.93 35.37
C LEU A 452 11.28 5.12 36.22
N VAL A 453 11.15 4.99 37.54
CA VAL A 453 11.59 5.98 38.53
C VAL A 453 12.88 5.50 39.19
N ALA A 454 13.90 6.37 39.24
CA ALA A 454 15.16 6.09 39.95
C ALA A 454 14.88 5.69 41.40
N SER A 455 15.65 4.75 41.95
CA SER A 455 15.51 4.16 43.29
C SER A 455 14.23 3.36 43.56
N THR A 456 13.22 3.45 42.70
CA THR A 456 12.00 2.64 42.80
C THR A 456 12.02 1.49 41.80
N ASP A 457 12.31 1.79 40.53
CA ASP A 457 12.25 0.83 39.43
C ASP A 457 13.63 0.39 38.96
N TYR A 458 14.64 1.22 39.19
CA TYR A 458 16.03 0.85 38.94
C TYR A 458 16.98 1.46 39.97
N THR A 459 18.05 0.73 40.27
CA THR A 459 19.18 1.21 41.06
C THR A 459 20.48 0.76 40.40
N ALA A 460 21.54 1.55 40.57
CA ALA A 460 22.82 1.24 39.98
C ALA A 460 23.97 1.53 40.96
N ASN A 461 25.03 0.73 40.91
CA ASN A 461 26.15 0.81 41.85
C ASN A 461 27.50 0.53 41.16
N SER A 462 28.58 1.12 41.67
CA SER A 462 29.94 0.83 41.21
C SER A 462 30.44 -0.61 41.51
N GLN A 463 29.73 -1.36 42.37
CA GLN A 463 30.01 -2.76 42.70
C GLN A 463 28.75 -3.63 42.57
N SER A 464 28.92 -4.88 42.16
CA SER A 464 27.80 -5.81 41.91
C SER A 464 27.02 -6.22 43.17
N ASP A 465 27.63 -6.14 44.35
CA ASP A 465 26.99 -6.47 45.63
C ASP A 465 26.24 -5.27 46.26
N GLY A 466 26.24 -4.12 45.58
CA GLY A 466 25.62 -2.89 46.08
C GLY A 466 26.43 -2.17 47.17
N GLY A 467 27.63 -2.64 47.51
CA GLY A 467 28.47 -2.07 48.57
C GLY A 467 29.27 -0.81 48.17
N GLY A 468 29.29 -0.49 46.88
CA GLY A 468 30.02 0.67 46.34
C GLY A 468 29.22 1.97 46.32
N SER A 469 29.69 2.95 45.55
CA SER A 469 29.00 4.23 45.35
C SER A 469 27.71 4.05 44.55
N ASP A 470 26.66 4.78 44.92
CA ASP A 470 25.39 4.86 44.18
C ASP A 470 25.62 5.63 42.87
N MET A 471 25.36 4.96 41.74
CA MET A 471 25.52 5.48 40.39
C MET A 471 24.17 5.64 39.68
N THR A 472 23.05 5.56 40.42
CA THR A 472 21.70 5.55 39.84
C THR A 472 21.41 6.80 39.01
N SER A 473 21.90 7.97 39.43
CA SER A 473 21.75 9.23 38.67
C SER A 473 22.50 9.27 37.35
N ASP A 474 23.49 8.40 37.18
CA ASP A 474 24.34 8.36 35.99
C ASP A 474 23.74 7.50 34.87
N ILE A 475 22.60 6.85 35.14
CA ILE A 475 21.90 6.01 34.17
C ILE A 475 20.83 6.83 33.44
N ALA A 476 20.97 6.93 32.12
CA ALA A 476 19.88 7.39 31.25
C ALA A 476 18.98 6.21 30.86
N VAL A 477 17.66 6.43 30.91
CA VAL A 477 16.64 5.42 30.59
C VAL A 477 15.89 5.82 29.33
N THR A 478 15.80 4.90 28.37
CA THR A 478 14.96 5.02 27.17
C THR A 478 14.00 3.83 27.13
N LEU A 479 12.70 4.11 26.95
CA LEU A 479 11.64 3.11 26.96
C LEU A 479 10.90 3.10 25.63
N ASN A 480 10.61 1.92 25.11
CA ASN A 480 9.56 1.72 24.10
C ASN A 480 8.47 0.81 24.71
N LYS A 481 7.26 1.36 24.83
CA LYS A 481 6.12 0.78 25.56
C LYS A 481 5.22 0.04 24.56
N LEU A 482 5.21 -1.29 24.61
CA LEU A 482 4.36 -2.14 23.77
C LEU A 482 3.29 -2.85 24.62
N ALA A 483 2.27 -3.44 24.00
CA ALA A 483 1.13 -4.02 24.71
C ALA A 483 1.55 -5.14 25.68
N LYS A 484 2.48 -6.02 25.30
CA LYS A 484 2.92 -7.14 26.17
C LYS A 484 4.35 -7.02 26.68
N THR A 485 5.13 -6.09 26.13
CA THR A 485 6.57 -5.99 26.42
C THR A 485 6.99 -4.54 26.59
N LEU A 486 7.90 -4.27 27.51
CA LEU A 486 8.58 -2.98 27.64
C LEU A 486 10.03 -3.14 27.19
N LYS A 487 10.42 -2.48 26.10
CA LYS A 487 11.84 -2.41 25.70
C LYS A 487 12.51 -1.34 26.56
N ILE A 488 13.42 -1.77 27.43
CA ILE A 488 14.16 -0.91 28.35
C ILE A 488 15.59 -0.80 27.86
N THR A 489 16.06 0.40 27.54
CA THR A 489 17.47 0.65 27.23
C THR A 489 18.06 1.56 28.30
N LEU A 490 19.09 1.07 28.98
CA LEU A 490 19.84 1.82 29.99
C LEU A 490 21.20 2.20 29.42
N THR A 491 21.62 3.45 29.59
CA THR A 491 22.92 3.97 29.16
C THR A 491 23.69 4.49 30.35
N ASN A 492 24.95 4.06 30.50
CA ASN A 492 25.82 4.50 31.59
C ASN A 492 26.59 5.77 31.20
N ASN A 493 26.14 6.92 31.69
CA ASN A 493 26.79 8.22 31.49
C ASN A 493 27.77 8.57 32.63
N GLY A 494 28.05 7.61 33.53
CA GLY A 494 28.95 7.79 34.66
C GLY A 494 30.42 7.72 34.27
N THR A 495 31.29 7.65 35.28
CA THR A 495 32.75 7.63 35.10
C THR A 495 33.40 6.28 35.35
N SER A 496 32.61 5.25 35.67
CA SER A 496 33.06 3.88 35.95
C SER A 496 32.11 2.86 35.35
N ILE A 497 32.53 1.60 35.29
CA ILE A 497 31.60 0.50 35.05
C ILE A 497 30.52 0.50 36.13
N THR A 498 29.27 0.31 35.72
CA THR A 498 28.11 0.43 36.62
C THR A 498 27.28 -0.83 36.58
N TYR A 499 26.97 -1.39 37.75
CA TYR A 499 26.14 -2.58 37.93
C TYR A 499 24.69 -2.19 38.21
N ILE A 500 23.73 -2.78 37.49
CA ILE A 500 22.30 -2.54 37.69
C ILE A 500 21.80 -3.50 38.78
N THR A 501 21.61 -3.00 40.00
CA THR A 501 21.26 -3.79 41.18
C THR A 501 19.77 -3.98 41.38
N LEU A 502 18.95 -3.20 40.69
CA LEU A 502 17.51 -3.38 40.56
C LEU A 502 17.12 -2.95 39.15
N LEU A 503 16.27 -3.74 38.51
CA LEU A 503 15.52 -3.30 37.35
C LEU A 503 14.16 -4.01 37.34
N GLN A 504 13.08 -3.25 37.37
CA GLN A 504 11.72 -3.76 37.29
C GLN A 504 10.85 -2.89 36.39
N ALA A 505 9.80 -3.48 35.84
CA ALA A 505 8.79 -2.80 35.05
C ALA A 505 7.43 -2.93 35.73
N ARG A 506 6.72 -1.81 35.85
CA ARG A 506 5.39 -1.73 36.47
C ARG A 506 4.37 -1.18 35.50
N GLY A 507 3.11 -1.55 35.66
CA GLY A 507 2.01 -1.02 34.86
C GLY A 507 0.65 -1.50 35.30
N THR A 508 -0.41 -0.85 34.81
CA THR A 508 -1.78 -1.37 34.84
C THR A 508 -1.96 -2.36 33.71
N TYR A 509 -2.67 -3.46 33.97
CA TYR A 509 -2.84 -4.55 33.01
C TYR A 509 -4.28 -5.04 33.02
N TYR A 510 -4.64 -5.83 32.02
CA TYR A 510 -5.95 -6.45 31.93
C TYR A 510 -5.86 -7.95 32.22
N ASP A 511 -6.82 -8.45 32.99
CA ASP A 511 -6.98 -9.87 33.30
C ASP A 511 -8.22 -10.44 32.58
N ASP A 512 -8.13 -11.71 32.17
CA ASP A 512 -9.19 -12.41 31.44
C ASP A 512 -10.34 -12.75 32.39
N LYS A 513 -11.58 -12.44 32.01
CA LYS A 513 -12.78 -12.97 32.67
C LYS A 513 -13.16 -14.33 32.10
N THR A 514 -14.14 -14.96 32.77
CA THR A 514 -14.77 -16.18 32.28
C THR A 514 -15.28 -16.00 30.84
N LYS A 515 -14.76 -16.81 29.93
CA LYS A 515 -15.20 -16.85 28.53
C LYS A 515 -16.68 -17.21 28.43
N VAL A 516 -17.40 -16.51 27.56
CA VAL A 516 -18.82 -16.76 27.28
C VAL A 516 -18.96 -17.20 25.83
N THR A 517 -19.66 -18.30 25.57
CA THR A 517 -19.87 -18.82 24.22
C THR A 517 -21.34 -18.76 23.83
N LEU A 518 -21.64 -18.10 22.72
CA LEU A 518 -22.96 -18.00 22.12
C LEU A 518 -23.04 -18.99 20.95
N LYS A 519 -24.26 -19.46 20.65
CA LYS A 519 -24.47 -20.55 19.69
C LYS A 519 -25.79 -20.40 18.93
N ALA A 520 -25.75 -20.65 17.62
CA ALA A 520 -26.92 -20.82 16.78
C ALA A 520 -26.85 -22.16 16.01
N GLU A 521 -28.00 -22.78 15.74
CA GLU A 521 -28.10 -24.10 15.08
C GLU A 521 -29.33 -24.18 14.16
N ASP A 522 -29.21 -24.91 13.06
CA ASP A 522 -30.33 -25.20 12.15
C ASP A 522 -30.52 -26.72 11.99
N THR A 523 -31.60 -27.26 12.56
CA THR A 523 -31.87 -28.70 12.58
C THR A 523 -32.12 -29.27 11.18
N THR A 524 -32.82 -28.53 10.32
CA THR A 524 -33.12 -28.98 8.95
C THR A 524 -31.85 -29.13 8.12
N SER A 525 -30.94 -28.17 8.23
CA SER A 525 -29.62 -28.25 7.61
C SER A 525 -28.79 -29.39 8.19
N GLN A 526 -28.87 -29.66 9.50
CA GLN A 526 -28.18 -30.79 10.12
C GLN A 526 -28.68 -32.14 9.60
N ASP A 527 -29.98 -32.30 9.39
CA ASP A 527 -30.56 -33.52 8.83
C ASP A 527 -30.11 -33.74 7.37
N ASN A 528 -29.99 -32.67 6.59
CA ASN A 528 -29.59 -32.72 5.18
C ASN A 528 -28.07 -32.87 4.97
N TYR A 529 -27.26 -32.18 5.76
CA TYR A 529 -25.82 -31.99 5.51
C TYR A 529 -24.91 -32.46 6.64
N GLN A 530 -25.48 -33.11 7.65
CA GLN A 530 -24.82 -33.57 8.88
C GLN A 530 -24.30 -32.39 9.73
N LYS A 531 -23.96 -32.66 10.99
CA LYS A 531 -23.53 -31.61 11.92
C LYS A 531 -22.16 -31.07 11.53
N ARG A 532 -22.09 -29.76 11.28
CA ARG A 532 -20.88 -29.04 10.88
C ARG A 532 -20.78 -27.74 11.65
N THR A 533 -19.66 -27.55 12.36
CA THR A 533 -19.48 -26.42 13.29
C THR A 533 -18.48 -25.41 12.76
N PHE A 534 -18.91 -24.15 12.66
CA PHE A 534 -18.03 -23.01 12.52
C PHE A 534 -17.76 -22.42 13.91
N LYS A 535 -16.50 -22.11 14.20
CA LYS A 535 -16.09 -21.50 15.46
C LYS A 535 -15.38 -20.19 15.16
N LEU A 536 -15.96 -19.09 15.60
CA LEU A 536 -15.30 -17.80 15.63
C LEU A 536 -14.71 -17.56 17.02
N ASP A 537 -13.42 -17.20 17.07
CA ASP A 537 -12.85 -16.60 18.25
C ASP A 537 -13.31 -15.14 18.32
N GLY A 538 -14.22 -14.84 19.26
CA GLY A 538 -14.79 -13.51 19.46
C GLY A 538 -13.85 -12.59 20.22
N LYS A 539 -12.52 -12.78 20.10
CA LYS A 539 -11.45 -11.99 20.74
C LYS A 539 -11.67 -10.48 20.58
N TYR A 540 -12.18 -10.05 19.43
CA TYR A 540 -12.40 -8.64 19.08
C TYR A 540 -13.85 -8.16 19.26
N MET A 541 -14.75 -9.02 19.73
CA MET A 541 -16.15 -8.64 19.97
C MET A 541 -16.29 -7.81 21.25
N ALA A 542 -17.13 -6.77 21.19
CA ALA A 542 -17.39 -5.88 22.31
C ALA A 542 -18.06 -6.57 23.50
N ASP A 543 -19.05 -7.41 23.23
CA ASP A 543 -19.87 -8.05 24.26
C ASP A 543 -20.59 -9.30 23.71
N THR A 544 -21.38 -9.91 24.58
CA THR A 544 -22.18 -11.09 24.27
C THR A 544 -23.36 -10.82 23.34
N ASP A 545 -23.83 -9.57 23.26
CA ASP A 545 -24.96 -9.20 22.40
C ASP A 545 -24.50 -9.17 20.94
N LYS A 546 -23.34 -8.55 20.67
CA LYS A 546 -22.69 -8.60 19.35
C LYS A 546 -22.37 -10.04 18.91
N ALA A 547 -21.92 -10.88 19.85
CA ALA A 547 -21.70 -12.30 19.55
C ALA A 547 -22.99 -13.05 19.23
N GLN A 548 -24.11 -12.68 19.87
CA GLN A 548 -25.42 -13.26 19.59
C GLN A 548 -25.94 -12.85 18.20
N ASP A 549 -25.74 -11.59 17.82
CA ASP A 549 -26.13 -11.10 16.49
C ASP A 549 -25.27 -11.74 15.40
N TYR A 550 -23.96 -11.89 15.62
CA TYR A 550 -23.06 -12.64 14.73
C TYR A 550 -23.56 -14.06 14.47
N VAL A 551 -23.83 -14.85 15.52
CA VAL A 551 -24.20 -16.27 15.32
C VAL A 551 -25.55 -16.40 14.60
N ASN A 552 -26.47 -15.45 14.80
CA ASN A 552 -27.76 -15.40 14.13
C ASN A 552 -27.63 -15.02 12.65
N TYR A 553 -26.75 -14.09 12.33
CA TYR A 553 -26.45 -13.73 10.95
C TYR A 553 -25.73 -14.88 10.21
N ALA A 554 -24.64 -15.39 10.80
CA ALA A 554 -23.78 -16.40 10.18
C ALA A 554 -24.50 -17.74 9.94
N ILE A 555 -25.42 -18.16 10.81
CA ILE A 555 -26.21 -19.38 10.54
C ILE A 555 -27.10 -19.21 9.31
N GLY A 556 -27.64 -18.01 9.07
CA GLY A 556 -28.38 -17.69 7.85
C GLY A 556 -27.49 -17.76 6.60
N LYS A 557 -26.24 -17.31 6.72
CA LYS A 557 -25.25 -17.26 5.63
C LYS A 557 -24.74 -18.66 5.22
N TYR A 558 -24.43 -19.52 6.19
CA TYR A 558 -23.66 -20.75 5.97
C TYR A 558 -24.46 -22.06 6.06
N LYS A 559 -25.74 -22.04 6.43
CA LYS A 559 -26.51 -23.29 6.63
C LYS A 559 -26.83 -24.06 5.36
N ASN A 560 -26.71 -23.45 4.18
CA ASN A 560 -27.03 -24.07 2.90
C ASN A 560 -25.78 -24.14 2.02
N PRO A 561 -25.63 -25.19 1.18
CA PRO A 561 -24.54 -25.26 0.22
C PRO A 561 -24.70 -24.16 -0.83
N ARG A 562 -23.55 -23.64 -1.27
CA ARG A 562 -23.46 -22.61 -2.31
C ARG A 562 -22.72 -23.18 -3.50
N ALA A 563 -23.05 -22.68 -4.69
CA ALA A 563 -22.40 -23.12 -5.91
C ALA A 563 -21.07 -22.39 -6.08
N GLU A 564 -19.98 -23.16 -6.19
CA GLU A 564 -18.68 -22.64 -6.60
C GLU A 564 -18.66 -22.56 -8.13
N ILE A 565 -18.48 -21.35 -8.67
CA ILE A 565 -18.44 -21.09 -10.11
C ILE A 565 -17.06 -20.55 -10.48
N SER A 566 -16.50 -21.09 -11.55
CA SER A 566 -15.28 -20.57 -12.17
C SER A 566 -15.43 -20.54 -13.68
N MET A 567 -14.89 -19.52 -14.32
CA MET A 567 -14.96 -19.35 -15.77
C MET A 567 -13.61 -18.94 -16.34
N SER A 568 -13.34 -19.35 -17.58
CA SER A 568 -12.17 -18.94 -18.33
C SER A 568 -12.57 -18.19 -19.58
N ILE A 569 -11.89 -17.08 -19.85
CA ILE A 569 -12.11 -16.20 -21.00
C ILE A 569 -10.80 -15.98 -21.74
N MET A 570 -10.89 -15.75 -23.04
CA MET A 570 -9.74 -15.52 -23.91
C MET A 570 -9.91 -14.20 -24.67
N ASN A 571 -8.81 -13.54 -25.02
CA ASN A 571 -8.73 -12.31 -25.82
C ASN A 571 -9.23 -12.45 -27.27
N GLN A 572 -10.51 -12.79 -27.45
CA GLN A 572 -11.12 -13.07 -28.76
C GLN A 572 -11.17 -11.81 -29.65
N ASP A 573 -11.56 -10.68 -29.06
CA ASP A 573 -11.70 -9.36 -29.67
C ASP A 573 -11.28 -8.26 -28.69
N ASP A 574 -11.24 -7.00 -29.16
CA ASP A 574 -10.70 -5.87 -28.40
C ASP A 574 -11.57 -5.55 -27.17
N THR A 575 -12.88 -5.77 -27.25
CA THR A 575 -13.81 -5.56 -26.14
C THR A 575 -13.54 -6.55 -25.01
N VAL A 576 -13.41 -7.85 -25.33
CA VAL A 576 -13.12 -8.88 -24.33
C VAL A 576 -11.72 -8.68 -23.77
N LEU A 577 -10.75 -8.25 -24.58
CA LEU A 577 -9.40 -7.93 -24.09
C LEU A 577 -9.45 -6.77 -23.08
N ALA A 578 -10.13 -5.66 -23.38
CA ALA A 578 -10.28 -4.54 -22.46
C ALA A 578 -10.96 -4.98 -21.14
N GLN A 579 -11.95 -5.87 -21.19
CA GLN A 579 -12.56 -6.46 -19.99
C GLN A 579 -11.57 -7.35 -19.21
N ILE A 580 -10.77 -8.19 -19.88
CA ILE A 580 -9.75 -9.02 -19.24
C ILE A 580 -8.70 -8.16 -18.51
N LEU A 581 -8.32 -7.03 -19.09
CA LEU A 581 -7.32 -6.12 -18.53
C LEU A 581 -7.89 -5.20 -17.44
N GLY A 582 -9.15 -4.79 -17.57
CA GLY A 582 -9.78 -3.80 -16.70
C GLY A 582 -10.49 -4.37 -15.47
N LEU A 583 -10.89 -5.64 -15.48
CA LEU A 583 -11.50 -6.28 -14.31
C LEU A 583 -10.47 -6.54 -13.22
N GLU A 584 -10.83 -6.26 -11.97
CA GLU A 584 -10.05 -6.52 -10.77
C GLU A 584 -10.87 -7.35 -9.76
N ILE A 585 -10.21 -7.81 -8.70
CA ILE A 585 -10.87 -8.46 -7.56
C ILE A 585 -11.99 -7.55 -7.01
N SER A 586 -13.09 -8.18 -6.57
CA SER A 586 -14.33 -7.57 -6.10
C SER A 586 -15.19 -6.85 -7.15
N ASP A 587 -14.76 -6.75 -8.41
CA ASP A 587 -15.66 -6.27 -9.47
C ASP A 587 -16.87 -7.19 -9.67
N ARG A 588 -18.01 -6.57 -10.02
CA ARG A 588 -19.25 -7.28 -10.32
C ARG A 588 -19.36 -7.57 -11.80
N ILE A 589 -19.69 -8.81 -12.14
CA ILE A 589 -19.89 -9.26 -13.52
C ILE A 589 -21.20 -10.03 -13.65
N THR A 590 -21.81 -9.94 -14.81
CA THR A 590 -22.99 -10.73 -15.17
C THR A 590 -22.55 -11.95 -15.96
N VAL A 591 -22.95 -13.13 -15.51
CA VAL A 591 -22.63 -14.40 -16.18
C VAL A 591 -23.91 -15.08 -16.62
N VAL A 592 -24.00 -15.33 -17.93
CA VAL A 592 -25.10 -16.08 -18.55
C VAL A 592 -24.57 -17.36 -19.16
N ASN A 593 -25.16 -18.48 -18.76
CA ASN A 593 -24.89 -19.78 -19.36
C ASN A 593 -26.17 -20.63 -19.42
N ASP A 594 -26.66 -20.87 -20.63
CA ASP A 594 -27.95 -21.51 -20.86
C ASP A 594 -27.96 -22.97 -20.39
N ASN A 595 -26.84 -23.68 -20.54
CA ASN A 595 -26.73 -25.10 -20.19
C ASN A 595 -26.73 -25.34 -18.68
N LEU A 596 -26.16 -24.40 -17.92
CA LEU A 596 -26.14 -24.44 -16.45
C LEU A 596 -27.32 -23.69 -15.83
N GLY A 597 -28.11 -22.97 -16.62
CA GLY A 597 -29.22 -22.14 -16.15
C GLY A 597 -28.78 -20.93 -15.35
N LEU A 598 -27.58 -20.41 -15.62
CA LEU A 598 -27.03 -19.22 -14.95
C LEU A 598 -27.45 -17.97 -15.71
N ASN A 599 -27.98 -16.99 -14.98
CA ASN A 599 -28.26 -15.64 -15.45
C ASN A 599 -28.30 -14.71 -14.24
N SER A 600 -27.13 -14.49 -13.65
CA SER A 600 -26.97 -13.81 -12.37
C SER A 600 -25.69 -13.00 -12.33
N ASP A 601 -25.60 -12.12 -11.35
CA ASP A 601 -24.40 -11.33 -11.09
C ASP A 601 -23.51 -12.00 -10.04
N TYR A 602 -22.21 -11.86 -10.22
CA TYR A 602 -21.17 -12.42 -9.38
C TYR A 602 -20.06 -11.41 -9.12
N PHE A 603 -19.40 -11.52 -7.96
CA PHE A 603 -18.16 -10.82 -7.66
C PHE A 603 -16.95 -11.67 -8.03
N VAL A 604 -15.89 -11.04 -8.54
CA VAL A 604 -14.61 -11.69 -8.80
C VAL A 604 -13.85 -11.88 -7.49
N ASP A 605 -13.70 -13.12 -7.02
CA ASP A 605 -12.95 -13.43 -5.79
C ASP A 605 -11.50 -13.84 -6.06
N TYR A 606 -11.20 -14.28 -7.29
CA TYR A 606 -9.88 -14.70 -7.71
C TYR A 606 -9.71 -14.51 -9.21
N MET A 607 -8.48 -14.22 -9.63
CA MET A 607 -8.06 -14.16 -11.01
C MET A 607 -6.72 -14.88 -11.21
N GLY A 608 -6.63 -15.63 -12.30
CA GLY A 608 -5.40 -16.24 -12.78
C GLY A 608 -5.22 -15.95 -14.26
N HIS A 609 -4.12 -15.32 -14.64
CA HIS A 609 -3.82 -14.95 -16.02
C HIS A 609 -2.72 -15.83 -16.58
N ASP A 610 -2.94 -16.29 -17.80
CA ASP A 610 -1.98 -17.03 -18.61
C ASP A 610 -1.80 -16.30 -19.95
N ILE A 611 -0.61 -15.75 -20.16
CA ILE A 611 -0.24 -15.00 -21.35
C ILE A 611 0.88 -15.77 -22.05
N SER A 612 0.63 -16.19 -23.29
CA SER A 612 1.56 -17.04 -24.04
C SER A 612 1.70 -16.57 -25.48
N MET A 613 2.59 -17.24 -26.23
CA MET A 613 2.89 -16.92 -27.63
C MET A 613 3.37 -15.47 -27.82
N GLY A 614 4.15 -14.95 -26.86
CA GLY A 614 4.64 -13.57 -26.87
C GLY A 614 3.53 -12.53 -26.79
N GLY A 615 2.51 -12.77 -25.94
CA GLY A 615 1.39 -11.85 -25.72
C GLY A 615 0.16 -12.06 -26.61
N LYS A 616 0.21 -12.97 -27.59
CA LYS A 616 -0.88 -13.14 -28.56
C LYS A 616 -2.09 -13.87 -28.00
N LEU A 617 -1.88 -14.75 -27.03
CA LEU A 617 -2.95 -15.49 -26.37
C LEU A 617 -2.95 -15.11 -24.89
N HIS A 618 -4.02 -14.46 -24.45
CA HIS A 618 -4.27 -14.12 -23.06
C HIS A 618 -5.54 -14.82 -22.60
N THR A 619 -5.39 -15.76 -21.69
CA THR A 619 -6.50 -16.44 -21.02
C THR A 619 -6.53 -16.00 -19.56
N VAL A 620 -7.71 -15.65 -19.06
CA VAL A 620 -7.93 -15.39 -17.64
C VAL A 620 -8.92 -16.40 -17.09
N THR A 621 -8.69 -16.86 -15.86
CA THR A 621 -9.61 -17.69 -15.10
C THR A 621 -10.09 -16.92 -13.88
N TYR A 622 -11.39 -16.72 -13.77
CA TYR A 622 -12.03 -16.10 -12.61
C TYR A 622 -12.67 -17.17 -11.73
N ARG A 623 -12.62 -16.98 -10.41
CA ARG A 623 -13.53 -17.65 -9.47
C ARG A 623 -14.49 -16.63 -8.90
N LEU A 624 -15.74 -17.03 -8.77
CA LEU A 624 -16.86 -16.12 -8.63
C LEU A 624 -17.62 -16.39 -7.34
N ALA A 625 -18.00 -15.31 -6.65
CA ALA A 625 -18.91 -15.34 -5.51
C ALA A 625 -20.28 -14.78 -5.93
N ASP A 626 -21.36 -15.46 -5.53
CA ASP A 626 -22.73 -15.03 -5.85
C ASP A 626 -23.07 -13.73 -5.11
N CYS A 627 -23.49 -12.70 -5.84
CA CYS A 627 -23.81 -11.40 -5.27
C CYS A 627 -24.90 -11.50 -4.20
N ILE A 628 -25.91 -12.36 -4.37
CA ILE A 628 -27.02 -12.50 -3.42
C ILE A 628 -26.53 -12.98 -2.05
N ASN A 629 -25.47 -13.79 -2.04
CA ASN A 629 -24.90 -14.39 -0.85
C ASN A 629 -23.93 -13.48 -0.10
N GLU A 630 -23.37 -12.50 -0.79
CA GLU A 630 -22.42 -11.52 -0.26
C GLU A 630 -23.03 -10.12 -0.04
N ASP A 631 -24.26 -9.86 -0.48
CA ASP A 631 -24.91 -8.55 -0.31
C ASP A 631 -25.35 -8.28 1.14
N PHE A 632 -25.08 -7.05 1.59
CA PHE A 632 -25.49 -6.48 2.86
C PHE A 632 -26.38 -5.26 2.64
N TRP A 633 -27.33 -5.02 3.56
CA TRP A 633 -28.06 -3.76 3.55
C TRP A 633 -27.18 -2.62 4.13
N ALA A 634 -26.86 -1.64 3.30
CA ALA A 634 -26.09 -0.45 3.67
C ALA A 634 -26.97 0.82 3.59
N LEU A 635 -27.04 1.58 4.69
CA LEU A 635 -27.83 2.82 4.75
C LEU A 635 -27.32 3.84 3.72
N GLY A 636 -28.22 4.38 2.90
CA GLY A 636 -27.89 5.37 1.87
C GLY A 636 -27.53 4.78 0.50
N TYR A 637 -27.27 3.47 0.43
CA TYR A 637 -26.91 2.77 -0.81
C TYR A 637 -27.91 1.65 -1.16
N SER A 638 -28.41 0.93 -0.17
CA SER A 638 -29.42 -0.11 -0.35
C SER A 638 -30.82 0.46 -0.17
N ALA A 639 -31.69 0.26 -1.16
CA ALA A 639 -33.10 0.63 -1.03
C ALA A 639 -33.78 -0.23 0.04
N LEU A 640 -34.43 0.41 1.02
CA LEU A 640 -35.20 -0.29 2.04
C LEU A 640 -36.40 -1.00 1.35
N ALA A 641 -36.34 -2.33 1.27
CA ALA A 641 -37.42 -3.20 0.77
C ALA A 641 -37.72 -3.19 -0.75
N SER A 642 -36.72 -3.02 -1.64
CA SER A 642 -36.91 -3.34 -3.06
C SER A 642 -36.03 -4.52 -3.52
N SER A 643 -36.72 -5.64 -3.77
CA SER A 643 -36.32 -6.87 -4.48
C SER A 643 -35.10 -7.66 -3.98
N THR A 644 -35.38 -8.72 -3.22
CA THR A 644 -34.61 -9.98 -3.28
C THR A 644 -35.56 -11.08 -3.75
N GLU A 645 -35.09 -12.02 -4.60
CA GLU A 645 -35.85 -13.23 -4.96
C GLU A 645 -36.25 -14.10 -3.74
N SER A 646 -35.76 -13.77 -2.54
CA SER A 646 -36.08 -14.45 -1.28
C SER A 646 -36.90 -13.63 -0.27
N GLY A 647 -37.24 -12.37 -0.54
CA GLY A 647 -38.14 -11.58 0.29
C GLY A 647 -37.65 -11.25 1.71
N GLN A 648 -36.34 -11.33 1.98
CA GLN A 648 -35.74 -10.91 3.25
C GLN A 648 -34.65 -9.85 3.03
N THR A 649 -34.78 -8.70 3.72
CA THR A 649 -33.70 -7.72 3.87
C THR A 649 -32.66 -8.29 4.82
N LYS A 650 -31.40 -8.42 4.39
CA LYS A 650 -30.28 -8.84 5.25
C LYS A 650 -29.69 -7.62 5.95
N LEU A 651 -30.21 -7.29 7.12
CA LEU A 651 -29.52 -6.38 8.03
C LEU A 651 -28.25 -7.10 8.51
N GLY A 652 -27.10 -6.43 8.45
CA GLY A 652 -25.87 -6.90 9.10
C GLY A 652 -26.04 -6.98 10.63
N TYR A 653 -25.01 -7.47 11.33
CA TYR A 653 -24.95 -7.53 12.80
C TYR A 653 -24.05 -6.45 13.38
#